data_AF-A0A2J4JAA1-F1
#
_entry.id   AF-A0A2J4JAA1-F1
#
_cell.length_a   1.000
_cell.length_b   1.000
_cell.length_c   1.000
_cell.angle_alpha   90.00
_cell.angle_beta   90.00
_cell.angle_gamma   90.00
#
_symmetry.space_group_name_H-M   'P 1'
#
loop_
_entity.id
_entity.type
_entity.pdbx_description
1 polymer ?
#
loop_
_entity_poly.entity_id
_entity_poly.type
_entity_poly.pdbx_seq_one_letter_code
_entity_poly.pdbx_strand_id
1 'polypeptide(L)'
;RVALEERSERAVELLNETRDIQAVYVENELAFELEAIDEETYEGERAGLETEFEAVDEEARETLTDEEYAAFAELLAETRTVQGELIEVGFSAQFDPISVDEFEERTGELSAELEEIYGAVEDDVFAARIATVERWGDDLEEQAQEEIPDLELTFDEQFEEIEGMNQSEVENVTEETLGDDAQRELFLFVPRDFETGSATADARMLFVTQQTEEAEALAFDADDEIVDQQIALAEIADDRFGDDALVFGGGILADEIDRSMIDSFTLVLPLAALFVVVVLTIVYRDLLDIVLGLFGIGLVLVWTFGFMGWTGIEFNQIMIAVPVLLIGLSIDYSIHVFMRHREQRRRAASEDEAAPRKAMTVVLVGLGIAFLWVTTTAAIGFLSNVVSPIEPIQEFGIASAFGIVSAFAIFGALVPAVKVELDEVFEWLGMDRRKPAFGTGGGRISKVLSLGQKASDQSPWLVVALVVVLTASGTIGAIQIDTTFDDEDFIADDPPEWAQELPEPLAVGEYETDASLSYVDERFLRLDERLHVVVDGNVTQNDTLERIDEAETLADELETTIILPNDEPHVTSPLSEMQAAAAQNETFNETFTDADTTGDDIPDEDLEDVYDEFVEADEDRAVDVLNWTEQDEDSSTGREYEALQLLVSVDADADAEHVTADGRAIAAEIEGDGLEAAATGQPIVFDAVEDDVFQAVFESLLVSIAGVFLVLMIAYRVRYGSATLGAITLAPIVLSVTWILGTMHLLSIPFNVVTGTITSLTIGLGVAYNIHMTERFMIERGREESLQDALHRSVTGTGGALFGSAGTTALGFGMLVFAILTVLEQFAIIIALTIAYAFLGSVFVLPSFLVLWHRHVERTDAFGGSEPTERP
;
A
#
# COMPACT_ATOMS: atom_id res chain seq x y z
N ARG A 1 9.93 29.25 -47.81
CA ARG A 1 10.11 29.64 -46.41
C ARG A 1 11.50 30.22 -46.19
N VAL A 2 12.56 29.42 -46.33
CA VAL A 2 13.99 29.86 -46.27
C VAL A 2 14.30 31.18 -47.00
N ALA A 3 13.97 31.33 -48.28
CA ALA A 3 14.26 32.58 -49.02
C ALA A 3 13.41 33.81 -48.59
N LEU A 4 12.37 33.60 -47.77
CA LEU A 4 11.60 34.68 -47.13
C LEU A 4 12.23 35.05 -45.79
N GLU A 5 12.62 34.06 -44.99
CA GLU A 5 13.36 34.22 -43.73
C GLU A 5 14.67 34.98 -43.98
N GLU A 6 15.48 34.55 -44.96
CA GLU A 6 16.74 35.24 -45.33
C GLU A 6 16.53 36.73 -45.72
N ARG A 7 15.39 37.06 -46.35
CA ARG A 7 15.07 38.45 -46.74
C ARG A 7 14.49 39.26 -45.58
N SER A 8 13.74 38.61 -44.68
CA SER A 8 13.23 39.21 -43.44
C SER A 8 14.38 39.58 -42.50
N GLU A 9 15.29 38.63 -42.28
CA GLU A 9 16.50 38.85 -41.48
C GLU A 9 17.35 39.99 -42.03
N ARG A 10 17.59 40.02 -43.36
CA ARG A 10 18.36 41.12 -43.96
C ARG A 10 17.63 42.46 -43.85
N ALA A 11 16.29 42.49 -43.94
CA ALA A 11 15.51 43.71 -43.73
C ALA A 11 15.64 44.24 -42.30
N VAL A 12 15.57 43.36 -41.30
CA VAL A 12 15.83 43.71 -39.88
C VAL A 12 17.26 44.22 -39.68
N GLU A 13 18.25 43.61 -40.34
CA GLU A 13 19.64 44.06 -40.28
C GLU A 13 19.81 45.47 -40.86
N LEU A 14 19.16 45.79 -41.99
CA LEU A 14 19.17 47.13 -42.58
C LEU A 14 18.48 48.19 -41.69
N LEU A 15 17.46 47.82 -40.90
CA LEU A 15 16.88 48.71 -39.89
C LEU A 15 17.85 48.96 -38.72
N ASN A 16 18.57 47.92 -38.28
CA ASN A 16 19.61 48.05 -37.27
C ASN A 16 20.75 48.98 -37.74
N GLU A 17 21.22 48.80 -38.98
CA GLU A 17 22.21 49.69 -39.59
C GLU A 17 21.70 51.14 -39.63
N THR A 18 20.45 51.35 -40.05
CA THR A 18 19.80 52.68 -40.08
C THR A 18 19.73 53.34 -38.70
N ARG A 19 19.34 52.57 -37.68
CA ARG A 19 19.28 53.02 -36.30
C ARG A 19 20.66 53.46 -35.80
N ASP A 20 21.68 52.65 -36.04
CA ASP A 20 23.04 52.93 -35.56
C ASP A 20 23.63 54.17 -36.26
N ILE A 21 23.41 54.33 -37.58
CA ILE A 21 23.80 55.54 -38.32
C ILE A 21 23.06 56.78 -37.79
N GLN A 22 21.74 56.67 -37.54
CA GLN A 22 20.93 57.77 -37.02
C GLN A 22 21.37 58.20 -35.62
N ALA A 23 21.78 57.26 -34.77
CA ALA A 23 22.26 57.57 -33.43
C ALA A 23 23.47 58.52 -33.49
N VAL A 24 24.47 58.16 -34.29
CA VAL A 24 25.68 58.96 -34.50
C VAL A 24 25.36 60.30 -35.19
N TYR A 25 24.42 60.29 -36.13
CA TYR A 25 23.98 61.49 -36.83
C TYR A 25 23.46 62.57 -35.87
N VAL A 26 22.56 62.18 -34.95
CA VAL A 26 21.97 63.10 -33.97
C VAL A 26 22.97 63.48 -32.88
N GLU A 27 23.83 62.56 -32.43
CA GLU A 27 24.92 62.89 -31.50
C GLU A 27 25.85 63.97 -32.05
N ASN A 28 26.23 63.89 -33.34
CA ASN A 28 27.08 64.89 -33.99
C ASN A 28 26.37 66.24 -34.14
N GLU A 29 25.07 66.25 -34.44
CA GLU A 29 24.26 67.47 -34.49
C GLU A 29 24.21 68.16 -33.12
N LEU A 30 23.93 67.41 -32.06
CA LEU A 30 23.92 67.93 -30.68
C LEU A 30 25.31 68.39 -30.21
N ALA A 31 26.38 67.67 -30.57
CA ALA A 31 27.75 68.06 -30.26
C ALA A 31 28.15 69.37 -30.95
N PHE A 32 27.70 69.60 -32.18
CA PHE A 32 27.89 70.86 -32.90
C PHE A 32 27.12 72.00 -32.24
N GLU A 33 25.86 71.79 -31.85
CA GLU A 33 25.05 72.78 -31.12
C GLU A 33 25.67 73.21 -29.79
N LEU A 34 26.39 72.30 -29.12
CA LEU A 34 27.14 72.59 -27.89
C LEU A 34 28.54 73.18 -28.11
N GLU A 35 28.93 73.50 -29.35
CA GLU A 35 30.27 73.96 -29.72
C GLU A 35 31.40 72.95 -29.36
N ALA A 36 31.09 71.65 -29.23
CA ALA A 36 32.07 70.61 -28.92
C ALA A 36 32.90 70.19 -30.14
N ILE A 37 32.34 70.32 -31.34
CA ILE A 37 32.99 70.14 -32.64
C ILE A 37 32.81 71.40 -33.51
N ASP A 38 33.72 71.64 -34.45
CA ASP A 38 33.65 72.78 -35.37
C ASP A 38 32.81 72.48 -36.63
N GLU A 39 32.37 73.54 -37.32
CA GLU A 39 31.50 73.46 -38.51
C GLU A 39 32.12 72.65 -39.66
N GLU A 40 33.44 72.69 -39.85
CA GLU A 40 34.13 71.91 -40.90
C GLU A 40 34.10 70.41 -40.57
N THR A 41 34.25 70.05 -39.29
CA THR A 41 34.17 68.66 -38.82
C THR A 41 32.74 68.13 -38.87
N TYR A 42 31.75 68.90 -38.40
CA TYR A 42 30.33 68.53 -38.46
C TYR A 42 29.84 68.34 -39.89
N GLU A 43 30.11 69.28 -40.81
CA GLU A 43 29.72 69.13 -42.22
C GLU A 43 30.39 67.92 -42.89
N GLY A 44 31.62 67.58 -42.49
CA GLY A 44 32.35 66.42 -42.99
C GLY A 44 31.76 65.08 -42.52
N GLU A 45 31.46 64.96 -41.23
CA GLU A 45 30.86 63.75 -40.64
C GLU A 45 29.41 63.56 -41.12
N ARG A 46 28.63 64.64 -41.18
CA ARG A 46 27.26 64.62 -41.72
C ARG A 46 27.21 64.10 -43.16
N ALA A 47 28.09 64.59 -44.03
CA ALA A 47 28.14 64.13 -45.42
C ALA A 47 28.54 62.64 -45.54
N GLY A 48 29.36 62.14 -44.61
CA GLY A 48 29.71 60.72 -44.52
C GLY A 48 28.49 59.86 -44.16
N LEU A 49 27.76 60.25 -43.11
CA LEU A 49 26.55 59.54 -42.66
C LEU A 49 25.40 59.61 -43.67
N GLU A 50 25.25 60.74 -44.39
CA GLU A 50 24.30 60.83 -45.52
C GLU A 50 24.63 59.83 -46.64
N THR A 51 25.92 59.55 -46.87
CA THR A 51 26.35 58.52 -47.85
C THR A 51 26.06 57.10 -47.34
N GLU A 52 26.17 56.85 -46.03
CA GLU A 52 25.85 55.55 -45.44
C GLU A 52 24.33 55.26 -45.48
N PHE A 53 23.48 56.26 -45.22
CA PHE A 53 22.04 56.12 -45.43
C PHE A 53 21.67 55.83 -46.89
N GLU A 54 22.35 56.46 -47.85
CA GLU A 54 22.14 56.16 -49.27
C GLU A 54 22.55 54.71 -49.62
N ALA A 55 23.59 54.17 -48.97
CA ALA A 55 24.02 52.79 -49.18
C ALA A 55 23.00 51.77 -48.65
N VAL A 56 22.48 51.99 -47.43
CA VAL A 56 21.42 51.15 -46.84
C VAL A 56 20.15 51.16 -47.71
N ASP A 57 19.78 52.34 -48.22
CA ASP A 57 18.61 52.51 -49.09
C ASP A 57 18.80 51.87 -50.47
N GLU A 58 20.02 51.85 -51.02
CA GLU A 58 20.33 51.15 -52.28
C GLU A 58 20.33 49.64 -52.09
N GLU A 59 20.89 49.13 -51.00
CA GLU A 59 20.87 47.71 -50.68
C GLU A 59 19.45 47.18 -50.40
N ALA A 60 18.62 47.95 -49.68
CA ALA A 60 17.21 47.61 -49.49
C ALA A 60 16.46 47.44 -50.82
N ARG A 61 16.79 48.23 -51.85
CA ARG A 61 16.20 48.08 -53.20
C ARG A 61 16.72 46.88 -53.98
N GLU A 62 17.90 46.36 -53.64
CA GLU A 62 18.44 45.15 -54.26
C GLU A 62 17.88 43.88 -53.61
N THR A 63 17.65 43.91 -52.29
CA THR A 63 17.16 42.76 -51.50
C THR A 63 15.64 42.60 -51.57
N LEU A 64 14.88 43.70 -51.59
CA LEU A 64 13.42 43.70 -51.55
C LEU A 64 12.79 43.92 -52.93
N THR A 65 11.58 43.40 -53.14
CA THR A 65 10.79 43.74 -54.33
C THR A 65 10.28 45.17 -54.27
N ASP A 66 9.85 45.73 -55.41
CA ASP A 66 9.32 47.11 -55.47
C ASP A 66 8.17 47.40 -54.48
N GLU A 67 7.37 46.37 -54.15
CA GLU A 67 6.23 46.48 -53.21
C GLU A 67 6.68 46.34 -51.75
N GLU A 68 7.53 45.35 -51.46
CA GLU A 68 8.15 45.16 -50.13
C GLU A 68 9.00 46.40 -49.76
N TYR A 69 9.81 46.91 -50.69
CA TYR A 69 10.62 48.10 -50.49
C TYR A 69 9.78 49.35 -50.20
N ALA A 70 8.58 49.48 -50.79
CA ALA A 70 7.72 50.64 -50.54
C ALA A 70 7.23 50.69 -49.09
N ALA A 71 6.90 49.55 -48.49
CA ALA A 71 6.55 49.44 -47.07
C ALA A 71 7.80 49.58 -46.18
N PHE A 72 8.90 48.92 -46.56
CA PHE A 72 10.15 48.98 -45.80
C PHE A 72 10.76 50.40 -45.75
N ALA A 73 10.60 51.19 -46.81
CA ALA A 73 11.05 52.58 -46.84
C ALA A 73 10.31 53.48 -45.83
N GLU A 74 9.08 53.13 -45.46
CA GLU A 74 8.32 53.81 -44.40
C GLU A 74 8.93 53.47 -43.03
N LEU A 75 9.22 52.19 -42.78
CA LEU A 75 9.90 51.74 -41.56
C LEU A 75 11.29 52.37 -41.39
N LEU A 76 12.08 52.47 -42.47
CA LEU A 76 13.37 53.17 -42.45
C LEU A 76 13.24 54.64 -42.02
N ALA A 77 12.18 55.31 -42.46
CA ALA A 77 11.93 56.72 -42.09
C ALA A 77 11.49 56.84 -40.62
N GLU A 78 10.68 55.89 -40.16
CA GLU A 78 10.18 55.83 -38.79
C GLU A 78 11.30 55.50 -37.80
N THR A 79 12.14 54.50 -38.08
CA THR A 79 13.34 54.18 -37.29
C THR A 79 14.23 55.40 -37.11
N ARG A 80 14.42 56.20 -38.16
CA ARG A 80 15.23 57.43 -38.07
C ARG A 80 14.60 58.48 -37.17
N THR A 81 13.28 58.57 -37.18
CA THR A 81 12.53 59.52 -36.36
C THR A 81 12.62 59.12 -34.89
N VAL A 82 12.21 57.89 -34.57
CA VAL A 82 12.15 57.37 -33.19
C VAL A 82 13.54 57.30 -32.58
N GLN A 83 14.55 56.82 -33.32
CA GLN A 83 15.93 56.79 -32.82
C GLN A 83 16.50 58.19 -32.59
N GLY A 84 16.15 59.16 -33.45
CA GLY A 84 16.56 60.54 -33.24
C GLY A 84 15.98 61.12 -31.95
N GLU A 85 14.68 60.92 -31.72
CA GLU A 85 14.00 61.35 -30.50
C GLU A 85 14.59 60.66 -29.25
N LEU A 86 14.93 59.37 -29.35
CA LEU A 86 15.54 58.61 -28.25
C LEU A 86 16.88 59.23 -27.81
N ILE A 87 17.74 59.58 -28.77
CA ILE A 87 19.03 60.22 -28.49
C ILE A 87 18.84 61.64 -27.94
N GLU A 88 17.91 62.42 -28.49
CA GLU A 88 17.58 63.77 -27.98
C GLU A 88 17.06 63.72 -26.53
N VAL A 89 16.20 62.75 -26.19
CA VAL A 89 15.71 62.55 -24.82
C VAL A 89 16.86 62.18 -23.89
N GLY A 90 17.72 61.23 -24.28
CA GLY A 90 18.96 60.86 -23.59
C GLY A 90 19.85 62.06 -23.28
N PHE A 91 20.04 62.93 -24.28
CA PHE A 91 20.87 64.11 -24.17
C PHE A 91 20.24 65.21 -23.32
N SER A 92 18.93 65.46 -23.48
CA SER A 92 18.19 66.48 -22.71
C SER A 92 18.23 66.23 -21.20
N ALA A 93 18.19 64.96 -20.77
CA ALA A 93 18.31 64.55 -19.37
C ALA A 93 19.63 64.98 -18.72
N GLN A 94 20.68 65.21 -19.52
CA GLN A 94 22.00 65.62 -19.03
C GLN A 94 22.09 67.13 -18.73
N PHE A 95 21.21 67.95 -19.32
CA PHE A 95 21.27 69.42 -19.24
C PHE A 95 20.06 70.08 -18.58
N ASP A 96 18.86 69.47 -18.66
CA ASP A 96 17.65 69.92 -17.95
C ASP A 96 17.10 68.74 -17.12
N PRO A 97 17.01 68.86 -15.77
CA PRO A 97 16.64 67.73 -14.92
C PRO A 97 15.14 67.44 -15.02
N ILE A 98 14.77 66.58 -15.97
CA ILE A 98 13.54 65.78 -15.92
C ILE A 98 13.63 64.76 -14.75
N SER A 99 12.49 64.36 -14.17
CA SER A 99 12.51 63.31 -13.15
C SER A 99 12.93 61.98 -13.75
N VAL A 100 13.62 61.14 -12.98
CA VAL A 100 13.99 59.77 -13.39
C VAL A 100 12.77 59.02 -13.92
N ASP A 101 11.63 59.14 -13.25
CA ASP A 101 10.35 58.54 -13.68
C ASP A 101 9.88 59.01 -15.07
N GLU A 102 10.07 60.29 -15.41
CA GLU A 102 9.65 60.86 -16.72
C GLU A 102 10.63 60.51 -17.83
N PHE A 103 11.92 60.33 -17.48
CA PHE A 103 12.93 59.84 -18.40
C PHE A 103 12.70 58.36 -18.73
N GLU A 104 12.50 57.51 -17.72
CA GLU A 104 12.23 56.08 -17.89
C GLU A 104 10.91 55.83 -18.65
N GLU A 105 9.86 56.62 -18.39
CA GLU A 105 8.59 56.54 -19.13
C GLU A 105 8.82 56.84 -20.62
N ARG A 106 9.50 57.94 -20.95
CA ARG A 106 9.63 58.39 -22.35
C ARG A 106 10.64 57.57 -23.16
N THR A 107 11.72 57.08 -22.53
CA THR A 107 12.62 56.14 -23.21
C THR A 107 11.98 54.76 -23.37
N GLY A 108 11.16 54.34 -22.41
CA GLY A 108 10.35 53.13 -22.52
C GLY A 108 9.36 53.18 -23.69
N GLU A 109 8.61 54.28 -23.85
CA GLU A 109 7.69 54.49 -24.98
C GLU A 109 8.41 54.40 -26.34
N LEU A 110 9.52 55.12 -26.51
CA LEU A 110 10.30 55.12 -27.75
C LEU A 110 10.99 53.77 -28.04
N SER A 111 11.35 53.02 -27.00
CA SER A 111 11.93 51.67 -27.17
C SER A 111 10.87 50.66 -27.60
N ALA A 112 9.65 50.78 -27.08
CA ALA A 112 8.51 49.96 -27.52
C ALA A 112 8.09 50.30 -28.95
N GLU A 113 8.13 51.57 -29.35
CA GLU A 113 7.86 51.99 -30.74
C GLU A 113 8.92 51.45 -31.71
N LEU A 114 10.20 51.38 -31.30
CA LEU A 114 11.23 50.67 -32.08
C LEU A 114 10.92 49.18 -32.23
N GLU A 115 10.51 48.50 -31.16
CA GLU A 115 10.15 47.07 -31.19
C GLU A 115 8.96 46.79 -32.13
N GLU A 116 7.96 47.68 -32.14
CA GLU A 116 6.83 47.64 -33.07
C GLU A 116 7.29 47.78 -34.54
N ILE A 117 8.26 48.67 -34.82
CA ILE A 117 8.84 48.82 -36.17
C ILE A 117 9.57 47.55 -36.62
N TYR A 118 10.25 46.83 -35.72
CA TYR A 118 10.88 45.55 -36.06
C TYR A 118 9.85 44.46 -36.35
N GLY A 119 8.76 44.38 -35.56
CA GLY A 119 7.66 43.44 -35.82
C GLY A 119 6.91 43.72 -37.14
N ALA A 120 6.77 45.01 -37.50
CA ALA A 120 6.16 45.43 -38.75
C ALA A 120 6.90 44.97 -40.01
N VAL A 121 8.17 44.52 -39.91
CA VAL A 121 8.86 43.89 -41.04
C VAL A 121 8.11 42.64 -41.50
N GLU A 122 7.71 41.77 -40.58
CA GLU A 122 6.95 40.58 -40.94
C GLU A 122 5.50 40.92 -41.30
N ASP A 123 4.87 41.79 -40.50
CA ASP A 123 3.44 42.10 -40.57
C ASP A 123 3.04 43.05 -41.72
N ASP A 124 3.93 43.94 -42.18
CA ASP A 124 3.61 44.93 -43.21
C ASP A 124 4.44 44.74 -44.49
N VAL A 125 5.71 44.37 -44.37
CA VAL A 125 6.58 44.17 -45.55
C VAL A 125 6.34 42.80 -46.17
N PHE A 126 6.25 41.74 -45.36
CA PHE A 126 6.15 40.36 -45.86
C PHE A 126 4.78 39.70 -45.72
N ALA A 127 3.79 40.32 -45.07
CA ALA A 127 2.47 39.71 -44.80
C ALA A 127 1.77 39.10 -46.02
N ALA A 128 1.76 39.78 -47.16
CA ALA A 128 1.12 39.24 -48.37
C ALA A 128 1.81 37.94 -48.87
N ARG A 129 3.11 37.81 -48.62
CA ARG A 129 3.90 36.65 -48.99
C ARG A 129 3.80 35.55 -47.93
N ILE A 130 3.82 35.89 -46.65
CA ILE A 130 3.56 34.95 -45.54
C ILE A 130 2.20 34.28 -45.74
N ALA A 131 1.13 35.06 -45.93
CA ALA A 131 -0.21 34.53 -46.21
C ALA A 131 -0.31 33.72 -47.51
N THR A 132 0.66 33.85 -48.43
CA THR A 132 0.74 33.01 -49.63
C THR A 132 1.49 31.72 -49.37
N VAL A 133 2.52 31.74 -48.54
CA VAL A 133 3.26 30.56 -48.10
C VAL A 133 2.39 29.71 -47.16
N GLU A 134 1.67 30.32 -46.23
CA GLU A 134 0.69 29.64 -45.37
C GLU A 134 -0.40 28.96 -46.21
N ARG A 135 -1.01 29.70 -47.14
CA ARG A 135 -2.00 29.10 -48.06
C ARG A 135 -1.42 27.98 -48.91
N TRP A 136 -0.15 28.06 -49.32
CA TRP A 136 0.51 26.96 -50.00
C TRP A 136 0.78 25.78 -49.07
N GLY A 137 1.06 26.04 -47.79
CA GLY A 137 1.11 25.03 -46.73
C GLY A 137 -0.25 24.35 -46.59
N ASP A 138 -1.31 25.12 -46.35
CA ASP A 138 -2.69 24.62 -46.26
C ASP A 138 -3.10 23.85 -47.51
N ASP A 139 -2.84 24.38 -48.71
CA ASP A 139 -3.14 23.72 -50.00
C ASP A 139 -2.31 22.44 -50.19
N LEU A 140 -1.07 22.39 -49.68
CA LEU A 140 -0.21 21.21 -49.73
C LEU A 140 -0.60 20.18 -48.68
N GLU A 141 -1.08 20.60 -47.52
CA GLU A 141 -1.58 19.75 -46.44
C GLU A 141 -2.93 19.15 -46.84
N GLU A 142 -3.81 19.93 -47.48
CA GLU A 142 -5.05 19.44 -48.10
C GLU A 142 -4.75 18.48 -49.27
N GLN A 143 -3.72 18.76 -50.09
CA GLN A 143 -3.26 17.82 -51.14
C GLN A 143 -2.56 16.58 -50.57
N ALA A 144 -1.82 16.72 -49.46
CA ALA A 144 -1.20 15.60 -48.78
C ALA A 144 -2.28 14.68 -48.17
N GLN A 145 -3.34 15.24 -47.58
CA GLN A 145 -4.52 14.47 -47.14
C GLN A 145 -5.30 13.84 -48.31
N GLU A 146 -5.26 14.41 -49.52
CA GLU A 146 -5.88 13.82 -50.72
C GLU A 146 -5.00 12.78 -51.45
N GLU A 147 -3.67 12.90 -51.43
CA GLU A 147 -2.72 12.02 -52.14
C GLU A 147 -2.03 10.98 -51.24
N ILE A 148 -1.88 11.25 -49.95
CA ILE A 148 -1.51 10.29 -48.92
C ILE A 148 -2.83 9.85 -48.30
N PRO A 149 -3.39 8.68 -48.67
CA PRO A 149 -4.47 8.16 -47.86
C PRO A 149 -3.86 7.90 -46.48
N ASP A 150 -4.39 8.55 -45.45
CA ASP A 150 -4.47 7.88 -44.16
C ASP A 150 -5.07 6.51 -44.47
N LEU A 151 -4.23 5.48 -44.32
CA LEU A 151 -4.67 4.09 -44.40
C LEU A 151 -5.49 3.71 -43.15
N GLU A 152 -5.88 4.67 -42.33
CA GLU A 152 -6.82 4.49 -41.25
C GLU A 152 -8.25 4.61 -41.80
N LEU A 153 -8.81 3.47 -42.20
CA LEU A 153 -10.25 3.31 -42.38
C LEU A 153 -10.97 3.87 -41.14
N THR A 154 -12.08 4.58 -41.34
CA THR A 154 -12.91 5.00 -40.21
C THR A 154 -13.45 3.78 -39.46
N PHE A 155 -13.73 3.87 -38.15
CA PHE A 155 -14.28 2.74 -37.39
C PHE A 155 -15.53 2.11 -38.03
N ASP A 156 -16.39 2.92 -38.64
CA ASP A 156 -17.57 2.43 -39.37
C ASP A 156 -17.17 1.61 -40.62
N GLU A 157 -16.14 2.04 -41.36
CA GLU A 157 -15.62 1.32 -42.53
C GLU A 157 -14.86 0.05 -42.13
N GLN A 158 -14.08 0.09 -41.03
CA GLN A 158 -13.45 -1.10 -40.45
C GLN A 158 -14.50 -2.14 -40.06
N PHE A 159 -15.58 -1.71 -39.40
CA PHE A 159 -16.67 -2.58 -38.98
C PHE A 159 -17.42 -3.17 -40.19
N GLU A 160 -17.68 -2.36 -41.22
CA GLU A 160 -18.37 -2.81 -42.44
C GLU A 160 -17.50 -3.80 -43.25
N GLU A 161 -16.17 -3.60 -43.27
CA GLU A 161 -15.22 -4.54 -43.88
C GLU A 161 -15.21 -5.88 -43.12
N ILE A 162 -15.07 -5.85 -41.78
CA ILE A 162 -15.07 -7.06 -40.94
C ILE A 162 -16.43 -7.80 -41.01
N GLU A 163 -17.56 -7.10 -40.92
CA GLU A 163 -18.90 -7.71 -41.08
C GLU A 163 -19.12 -8.27 -42.50
N GLY A 164 -18.45 -7.68 -43.49
CA GLY A 164 -18.49 -8.10 -44.89
C GLY A 164 -17.70 -9.39 -45.16
N MET A 165 -16.72 -9.73 -44.31
CA MET A 165 -15.86 -10.90 -44.48
C MET A 165 -16.63 -12.21 -44.33
N ASN A 166 -16.37 -13.15 -45.23
CA ASN A 166 -16.80 -14.53 -45.06
C ASN A 166 -15.80 -15.30 -44.17
N GLN A 167 -16.21 -16.47 -43.67
CA GLN A 167 -15.39 -17.24 -42.73
C GLN A 167 -13.96 -17.54 -43.23
N SER A 168 -13.76 -17.79 -44.53
CA SER A 168 -12.42 -18.04 -45.07
C SER A 168 -11.57 -16.77 -45.22
N GLU A 169 -12.21 -15.60 -45.34
CA GLU A 169 -11.51 -14.31 -45.30
C GLU A 169 -11.05 -14.01 -43.87
N VAL A 170 -11.92 -14.23 -42.88
CA VAL A 170 -11.56 -14.11 -41.46
C VAL A 170 -10.41 -15.07 -41.11
N GLU A 171 -10.50 -16.35 -41.49
CA GLU A 171 -9.44 -17.33 -41.24
C GLU A 171 -8.09 -16.92 -41.84
N ASN A 172 -8.07 -16.40 -43.07
CA ASN A 172 -6.83 -15.94 -43.70
C ASN A 172 -6.25 -14.69 -43.01
N VAL A 173 -7.10 -13.72 -42.67
CA VAL A 173 -6.65 -12.50 -41.97
C VAL A 173 -6.11 -12.89 -40.60
N THR A 174 -6.78 -13.77 -39.86
CA THR A 174 -6.29 -14.26 -38.57
C THR A 174 -4.98 -15.06 -38.70
N GLU A 175 -4.82 -15.89 -39.72
CA GLU A 175 -3.55 -16.59 -39.98
C GLU A 175 -2.41 -15.62 -40.31
N GLU A 176 -2.71 -14.48 -40.93
CA GLU A 176 -1.75 -13.43 -41.25
C GLU A 176 -1.42 -12.54 -40.03
N THR A 177 -2.42 -12.20 -39.20
CA THR A 177 -2.26 -11.28 -38.06
C THR A 177 -1.91 -11.96 -36.75
N LEU A 178 -2.25 -13.23 -36.56
CA LEU A 178 -2.04 -14.02 -35.33
C LEU A 178 -1.37 -15.37 -35.62
N GLY A 179 -0.71 -15.50 -36.78
CA GLY A 179 0.11 -16.66 -37.13
C GLY A 179 1.45 -16.69 -36.41
N ASP A 180 2.31 -17.66 -36.74
CA ASP A 180 3.60 -17.86 -36.06
C ASP A 180 4.53 -16.64 -36.15
N ASP A 181 4.43 -15.84 -37.22
CA ASP A 181 5.25 -14.64 -37.47
C ASP A 181 4.55 -13.32 -37.04
N ALA A 182 3.46 -13.40 -36.27
CA ALA A 182 2.70 -12.23 -35.83
C ALA A 182 3.45 -11.39 -34.78
N GLN A 183 3.06 -10.12 -34.67
CA GLN A 183 3.56 -9.22 -33.61
C GLN A 183 3.25 -9.81 -32.23
N ARG A 184 4.26 -9.81 -31.34
CA ARG A 184 4.18 -10.47 -30.02
C ARG A 184 3.09 -9.86 -29.15
N GLU A 185 2.95 -8.54 -29.21
CA GLU A 185 1.96 -7.78 -28.44
C GLU A 185 0.52 -8.25 -28.69
N LEU A 186 0.21 -8.76 -29.89
CA LEU A 186 -1.14 -9.22 -30.23
C LEU A 186 -1.55 -10.47 -29.44
N PHE A 187 -0.58 -11.31 -29.06
CA PHE A 187 -0.83 -12.52 -28.28
C PHE A 187 -1.15 -12.24 -26.81
N LEU A 188 -0.93 -11.01 -26.33
CA LEU A 188 -1.34 -10.58 -24.99
C LEU A 188 -2.86 -10.46 -24.83
N PHE A 189 -3.58 -10.29 -25.95
CA PHE A 189 -5.03 -10.08 -25.97
C PHE A 189 -5.82 -11.37 -26.20
N VAL A 190 -5.13 -12.50 -26.41
CA VAL A 190 -5.75 -13.82 -26.62
C VAL A 190 -5.54 -14.74 -25.41
N PRO A 191 -6.34 -15.81 -25.27
CA PRO A 191 -6.13 -16.76 -24.18
C PRO A 191 -4.76 -17.44 -24.22
N ARG A 192 -4.24 -17.84 -23.06
CA ARG A 192 -2.96 -18.55 -22.89
C ARG A 192 -2.88 -19.83 -23.73
N ASP A 193 -4.01 -20.49 -23.98
CA ASP A 193 -4.12 -21.74 -24.73
C ASP A 193 -4.52 -21.53 -26.22
N PHE A 194 -4.43 -20.30 -26.72
CA PHE A 194 -4.71 -19.97 -28.11
C PHE A 194 -3.77 -20.73 -29.06
N GLU A 195 -4.32 -21.33 -30.11
CA GLU A 195 -3.53 -21.95 -31.19
C GLU A 195 -3.22 -20.89 -32.26
N THR A 196 -1.94 -20.65 -32.57
CA THR A 196 -1.53 -19.65 -33.56
C THR A 196 -2.24 -19.83 -34.90
N GLY A 197 -2.71 -18.73 -35.47
CA GLY A 197 -3.48 -18.66 -36.71
C GLY A 197 -4.92 -19.20 -36.62
N SER A 198 -5.40 -19.61 -35.44
CA SER A 198 -6.77 -20.08 -35.25
C SER A 198 -7.77 -18.93 -35.31
N ALA A 199 -8.82 -19.07 -36.14
CA ALA A 199 -9.96 -18.14 -36.17
C ALA A 199 -10.94 -18.32 -35.00
N THR A 200 -10.62 -19.18 -34.03
CA THR A 200 -11.46 -19.48 -32.86
C THR A 200 -10.65 -19.41 -31.57
N ALA A 201 -11.25 -18.82 -30.54
CA ALA A 201 -10.73 -18.78 -29.18
C ALA A 201 -11.86 -19.15 -28.21
N ASP A 202 -11.50 -19.80 -27.10
CA ASP A 202 -12.44 -20.28 -26.09
C ASP A 202 -12.86 -19.18 -25.10
N ALA A 203 -12.11 -18.08 -25.01
CA ALA A 203 -12.44 -16.91 -24.22
C ALA A 203 -12.07 -15.60 -24.97
N ARG A 204 -12.61 -14.48 -24.50
CA ARG A 204 -12.31 -13.12 -25.02
C ARG A 204 -12.19 -12.16 -23.85
N MET A 205 -11.25 -11.23 -23.94
CA MET A 205 -11.09 -10.13 -23.00
C MET A 205 -11.38 -8.80 -23.70
N LEU A 206 -12.05 -7.89 -22.99
CA LEU A 206 -12.29 -6.53 -23.45
C LEU A 206 -11.70 -5.59 -22.41
N PHE A 207 -10.78 -4.72 -22.83
CA PHE A 207 -10.22 -3.68 -21.99
C PHE A 207 -11.04 -2.40 -22.11
N VAL A 208 -11.35 -1.79 -20.97
CA VAL A 208 -12.02 -0.49 -20.89
C VAL A 208 -11.14 0.42 -20.03
N THR A 209 -10.46 1.36 -20.68
CA THR A 209 -9.56 2.30 -19.99
C THR A 209 -10.34 3.53 -19.53
N GLN A 210 -10.12 3.93 -18.28
CA GLN A 210 -10.63 5.17 -17.69
C GLN A 210 -9.46 6.12 -17.45
N GLN A 211 -9.62 7.40 -17.77
CA GLN A 211 -8.63 8.44 -17.48
C GLN A 211 -9.12 9.28 -16.30
N THR A 212 -8.27 9.47 -15.29
CA THR A 212 -8.58 10.19 -14.06
C THR A 212 -7.59 11.36 -13.87
N GLU A 213 -8.02 12.43 -13.17
CA GLU A 213 -7.14 13.59 -12.90
C GLU A 213 -6.12 13.30 -11.78
N GLU A 214 -6.39 12.33 -10.91
CA GLU A 214 -5.48 11.86 -9.87
C GLU A 214 -5.04 10.41 -10.15
N ALA A 215 -3.74 10.15 -9.99
CA ALA A 215 -3.19 8.80 -10.06
C ALA A 215 -3.47 8.09 -8.73
N GLU A 216 -4.51 7.28 -8.69
CA GLU A 216 -4.80 6.44 -7.53
C GLU A 216 -3.92 5.19 -7.59
N ALA A 217 -2.95 5.16 -6.67
CA ALA A 217 -2.09 4.02 -6.45
C ALA A 217 -2.68 3.21 -5.30
N LEU A 218 -3.53 2.23 -5.61
CA LEU A 218 -3.75 0.93 -4.92
C LEU A 218 -5.15 0.39 -5.21
N ALA A 219 -5.27 -0.93 -5.36
CA ALA A 219 -6.52 -1.65 -5.61
C ALA A 219 -7.56 -1.60 -4.46
N PHE A 220 -7.27 -0.88 -3.37
CA PHE A 220 -8.02 -0.92 -2.11
C PHE A 220 -8.69 0.41 -1.72
N ASP A 221 -8.44 1.49 -2.46
CA ASP A 221 -9.01 2.82 -2.21
C ASP A 221 -9.20 3.51 -3.56
N ALA A 222 -10.43 3.43 -4.08
CA ALA A 222 -10.81 3.99 -5.38
C ALA A 222 -11.84 5.10 -5.17
N ASP A 223 -11.74 6.19 -5.94
CA ASP A 223 -12.72 7.27 -5.88
C ASP A 223 -14.15 6.76 -6.15
N ASP A 224 -15.11 7.30 -5.41
CA ASP A 224 -16.54 6.96 -5.53
C ASP A 224 -17.03 7.03 -6.99
N GLU A 225 -16.49 7.95 -7.80
CA GLU A 225 -16.85 8.07 -9.22
C GLU A 225 -16.33 6.89 -10.06
N ILE A 226 -15.12 6.40 -9.80
CA ILE A 226 -14.56 5.22 -10.49
C ILE A 226 -15.36 3.98 -10.12
N VAL A 227 -15.64 3.81 -8.82
CA VAL A 227 -16.45 2.73 -8.29
C VAL A 227 -17.83 2.72 -8.97
N ASP A 228 -18.54 3.85 -8.96
CA ASP A 228 -19.86 3.98 -9.57
C ASP A 228 -19.84 3.66 -11.09
N GLN A 229 -18.81 4.11 -11.81
CA GLN A 229 -18.67 3.85 -13.24
C GLN A 229 -18.42 2.36 -13.53
N GLN A 230 -17.54 1.70 -12.77
CA GLN A 230 -17.22 0.29 -12.99
C GLN A 230 -18.38 -0.63 -12.57
N ILE A 231 -19.11 -0.30 -11.50
CA ILE A 231 -20.35 -1.00 -11.15
C ILE A 231 -21.39 -0.86 -12.28
N ALA A 232 -21.54 0.34 -12.86
CA ALA A 232 -22.44 0.53 -14.00
C ALA A 232 -22.01 -0.28 -15.24
N LEU A 233 -20.70 -0.45 -15.47
CA LEU A 233 -20.19 -1.32 -16.53
C LEU A 233 -20.51 -2.79 -16.24
N ALA A 234 -20.36 -3.25 -15.00
CA ALA A 234 -20.75 -4.59 -14.57
C ALA A 234 -22.25 -4.85 -14.79
N GLU A 235 -23.12 -3.90 -14.43
CA GLU A 235 -24.56 -4.00 -14.70
C GLU A 235 -24.89 -4.10 -16.20
N ILE A 236 -24.19 -3.34 -17.06
CA ILE A 236 -24.38 -3.40 -18.52
C ILE A 236 -23.94 -4.76 -19.07
N ALA A 237 -22.84 -5.32 -18.56
CA ALA A 237 -22.35 -6.62 -18.97
C ALA A 237 -23.31 -7.73 -18.55
N ASP A 238 -23.79 -7.73 -17.31
CA ASP A 238 -24.78 -8.68 -16.81
C ASP A 238 -26.10 -8.60 -17.62
N ASP A 239 -26.62 -7.40 -17.86
CA ASP A 239 -27.84 -7.20 -18.64
C ASP A 239 -27.74 -7.75 -20.09
N ARG A 240 -26.53 -7.75 -20.67
CA ARG A 240 -26.30 -8.12 -22.07
C ARG A 240 -25.85 -9.57 -22.24
N PHE A 241 -25.02 -10.06 -21.35
CA PHE A 241 -24.34 -11.35 -21.45
C PHE A 241 -24.71 -12.32 -20.33
N GLY A 242 -25.22 -11.84 -19.20
CA GLY A 242 -25.50 -12.64 -17.99
C GLY A 242 -24.24 -13.38 -17.52
N ASP A 243 -24.43 -14.61 -17.04
CA ASP A 243 -23.36 -15.50 -16.55
C ASP A 243 -22.24 -15.83 -17.59
N ASP A 244 -22.37 -15.40 -18.86
CA ASP A 244 -21.37 -15.62 -19.91
C ASP A 244 -20.29 -14.51 -19.97
N ALA A 245 -20.35 -13.48 -19.11
CA ALA A 245 -19.34 -12.43 -19.00
C ALA A 245 -18.97 -12.13 -17.55
N LEU A 246 -17.71 -11.76 -17.35
CA LEU A 246 -17.15 -11.34 -16.06
C LEU A 246 -16.61 -9.92 -16.25
N VAL A 247 -16.85 -9.04 -15.27
CA VAL A 247 -16.30 -7.69 -15.27
C VAL A 247 -15.43 -7.53 -14.04
N PHE A 248 -14.22 -7.05 -14.25
CA PHE A 248 -13.22 -6.86 -13.21
C PHE A 248 -12.65 -5.46 -13.30
N GLY A 249 -12.31 -4.88 -12.15
CA GLY A 249 -11.71 -3.55 -12.04
C GLY A 249 -11.53 -3.13 -10.59
N GLY A 250 -10.58 -2.24 -10.33
CA GLY A 250 -10.24 -1.81 -8.97
C GLY A 250 -11.41 -1.18 -8.19
N GLY A 251 -12.32 -0.49 -8.86
CA GLY A 251 -13.53 0.07 -8.24
C GLY A 251 -14.55 -1.00 -7.84
N ILE A 252 -14.68 -2.09 -8.61
CA ILE A 252 -15.53 -3.23 -8.25
C ILE A 252 -14.96 -3.95 -7.03
N LEU A 253 -13.64 -4.18 -7.03
CA LEU A 253 -12.93 -4.79 -5.90
C LEU A 253 -13.09 -3.95 -4.62
N ALA A 254 -12.94 -2.62 -4.72
CA ALA A 254 -13.12 -1.71 -3.59
C ALA A 254 -14.56 -1.77 -3.03
N ASP A 255 -15.58 -1.73 -3.88
CA ASP A 255 -16.99 -1.87 -3.46
C ASP A 255 -17.28 -3.24 -2.82
N GLU A 256 -16.72 -4.32 -3.36
CA GLU A 256 -16.84 -5.67 -2.82
C GLU A 256 -16.19 -5.78 -1.43
N ILE A 257 -15.00 -5.19 -1.25
CA ILE A 257 -14.33 -5.10 0.05
C ILE A 257 -15.19 -4.33 1.07
N ASP A 258 -15.76 -3.21 0.68
CA ASP A 258 -16.59 -2.40 1.57
C ASP A 258 -17.91 -3.11 1.94
N ARG A 259 -18.60 -3.71 0.96
CA ARG A 259 -19.80 -4.51 1.19
C ARG A 259 -19.52 -5.72 2.07
N SER A 260 -18.46 -6.47 1.80
CA SER A 260 -18.07 -7.66 2.57
C SER A 260 -17.66 -7.32 4.01
N MET A 261 -17.03 -6.17 4.23
CA MET A 261 -16.75 -5.64 5.57
C MET A 261 -18.06 -5.34 6.32
N ILE A 262 -18.98 -4.62 5.69
CA ILE A 262 -20.27 -4.25 6.29
C ILE A 262 -21.10 -5.51 6.61
N ASP A 263 -21.20 -6.45 5.68
CA ASP A 263 -21.96 -7.68 5.85
C ASP A 263 -21.33 -8.57 6.93
N SER A 264 -20.00 -8.69 6.96
CA SER A 264 -19.29 -9.39 8.03
C SER A 264 -19.58 -8.77 9.39
N PHE A 265 -19.55 -7.44 9.49
CA PHE A 265 -19.84 -6.74 10.74
C PHE A 265 -21.30 -6.94 11.19
N THR A 266 -22.25 -6.79 10.27
CA THR A 266 -23.69 -6.92 10.56
C THR A 266 -24.08 -8.37 10.90
N LEU A 267 -23.39 -9.36 10.36
CA LEU A 267 -23.59 -10.77 10.67
C LEU A 267 -22.94 -11.16 12.01
N VAL A 268 -21.64 -10.85 12.18
CA VAL A 268 -20.86 -11.33 13.32
C VAL A 268 -21.26 -10.64 14.63
N LEU A 269 -21.50 -9.32 14.63
CA LEU A 269 -21.74 -8.59 15.88
C LEU A 269 -23.01 -9.06 16.62
N PRO A 270 -24.19 -9.20 15.97
CA PRO A 270 -25.39 -9.72 16.61
C PRO A 270 -25.22 -11.18 17.05
N LEU A 271 -24.50 -11.97 16.27
CA LEU A 271 -24.22 -13.36 16.59
C LEU A 271 -23.33 -13.48 17.85
N ALA A 272 -22.27 -12.65 17.94
CA ALA A 272 -21.45 -12.52 19.13
C ALA A 272 -22.27 -12.03 20.33
N ALA A 273 -23.12 -11.01 20.15
CA ALA A 273 -23.99 -10.52 21.22
C ALA A 273 -24.99 -11.59 21.71
N LEU A 274 -25.58 -12.38 20.80
CA LEU A 274 -26.45 -13.50 21.13
C LEU A 274 -25.69 -14.56 21.92
N PHE A 275 -24.48 -14.92 21.47
CA PHE A 275 -23.59 -15.85 22.16
C PHE A 275 -23.31 -15.37 23.60
N VAL A 276 -22.98 -14.09 23.78
CA VAL A 276 -22.78 -13.48 25.11
C VAL A 276 -24.02 -13.63 25.98
N VAL A 277 -25.20 -13.30 25.45
CA VAL A 277 -26.46 -13.44 26.19
C VAL A 277 -26.67 -14.87 26.64
N VAL A 278 -26.42 -15.85 25.78
CA VAL A 278 -26.52 -17.28 26.10
C VAL A 278 -25.54 -17.66 27.21
N VAL A 279 -24.27 -17.28 27.07
CA VAL A 279 -23.22 -17.54 28.05
C VAL A 279 -23.56 -16.91 29.40
N LEU A 280 -23.87 -15.61 29.45
CA LEU A 280 -24.22 -14.91 30.68
C LEU A 280 -25.47 -15.52 31.33
N THR A 281 -26.44 -15.96 30.53
CA THR A 281 -27.62 -16.67 31.04
C THR A 281 -27.26 -17.99 31.72
N ILE A 282 -26.41 -18.80 31.10
CA ILE A 282 -25.94 -20.08 31.65
C ILE A 282 -25.09 -19.85 32.91
N VAL A 283 -24.20 -18.87 32.87
CA VAL A 283 -23.20 -18.62 33.91
C VAL A 283 -23.83 -17.90 35.11
N TYR A 284 -24.47 -16.74 34.91
CA TYR A 284 -25.02 -15.92 36.00
C TYR A 284 -26.34 -16.41 36.53
N ARG A 285 -27.25 -16.93 35.68
CA ARG A 285 -28.60 -17.37 36.08
C ARG A 285 -29.36 -16.32 36.91
N ASP A 286 -29.11 -15.03 36.66
CA ASP A 286 -29.73 -13.90 37.34
C ASP A 286 -29.84 -12.72 36.36
N LEU A 287 -31.06 -12.24 36.12
CA LEU A 287 -31.33 -11.24 35.09
C LEU A 287 -30.58 -9.92 35.32
N LEU A 288 -30.43 -9.49 36.57
CA LEU A 288 -29.74 -8.25 36.89
C LEU A 288 -28.26 -8.35 36.58
N ASP A 289 -27.61 -9.45 36.96
CA ASP A 289 -26.19 -9.65 36.67
C ASP A 289 -25.95 -9.79 35.15
N ILE A 290 -26.91 -10.36 34.39
CA ILE A 290 -26.84 -10.42 32.92
C ILE A 290 -26.93 -9.02 32.32
N VAL A 291 -27.97 -8.25 32.69
CA VAL A 291 -28.16 -6.88 32.18
C VAL A 291 -26.98 -5.98 32.56
N LEU A 292 -26.45 -6.12 33.77
CA LEU A 292 -25.30 -5.35 34.21
C LEU A 292 -24.02 -5.73 33.45
N GLY A 293 -23.83 -7.01 33.14
CA GLY A 293 -22.76 -7.48 32.28
C GLY A 293 -22.86 -6.88 30.88
N LEU A 294 -24.03 -6.98 30.24
CA LEU A 294 -24.28 -6.40 28.91
C LEU A 294 -24.11 -4.88 28.90
N PHE A 295 -24.57 -4.18 29.94
CA PHE A 295 -24.37 -2.74 30.09
C PHE A 295 -22.88 -2.38 30.16
N GLY A 296 -22.10 -3.13 30.94
CA GLY A 296 -20.65 -2.93 31.01
C GLY A 296 -19.97 -3.15 29.66
N ILE A 297 -20.32 -4.23 28.94
CA ILE A 297 -19.79 -4.53 27.60
C ILE A 297 -20.13 -3.39 26.63
N GLY A 298 -21.40 -2.98 26.57
CA GLY A 298 -21.83 -1.88 25.69
C GLY A 298 -21.10 -0.58 25.99
N LEU A 299 -20.83 -0.28 27.27
CA LEU A 299 -20.05 0.90 27.64
C LEU A 299 -18.58 0.81 27.21
N VAL A 300 -17.97 -0.38 27.30
CA VAL A 300 -16.60 -0.61 26.77
C VAL A 300 -16.57 -0.32 25.28
N LEU A 301 -17.51 -0.88 24.51
CA LEU A 301 -17.58 -0.65 23.06
C LEU A 301 -17.78 0.83 22.73
N VAL A 302 -18.72 1.51 23.41
CA VAL A 302 -18.93 2.97 23.22
C VAL A 302 -17.66 3.77 23.52
N TRP A 303 -16.89 3.40 24.54
CA TRP A 303 -15.62 4.07 24.83
C TRP A 303 -14.58 3.80 23.77
N THR A 304 -14.47 2.57 23.28
CA THR A 304 -13.52 2.20 22.21
C THR A 304 -13.86 2.91 20.89
N PHE A 305 -15.09 2.80 20.40
CA PHE A 305 -15.53 3.49 19.17
C PHE A 305 -15.46 5.01 19.31
N GLY A 306 -15.81 5.55 20.48
CA GLY A 306 -15.65 6.98 20.75
C GLY A 306 -14.20 7.44 20.78
N PHE A 307 -13.28 6.59 21.24
CA PHE A 307 -11.84 6.85 21.17
C PHE A 307 -11.33 6.84 19.73
N MET A 308 -11.70 5.83 18.93
CA MET A 308 -11.30 5.74 17.52
C MET A 308 -11.75 6.98 16.75
N GLY A 309 -13.02 7.40 16.90
CA GLY A 309 -13.51 8.63 16.28
C GLY A 309 -12.88 9.93 16.82
N TRP A 310 -12.23 9.92 17.99
CA TRP A 310 -11.47 11.07 18.50
C TRP A 310 -10.03 11.10 18.02
N THR A 311 -9.44 9.93 17.74
CA THR A 311 -8.08 9.82 17.24
C THR A 311 -8.00 9.81 15.72
N GLY A 312 -9.13 9.70 15.02
CA GLY A 312 -9.18 9.58 13.56
C GLY A 312 -8.79 8.19 13.08
N ILE A 313 -8.94 7.16 13.93
CA ILE A 313 -8.68 5.78 13.52
C ILE A 313 -9.86 5.32 12.67
N GLU A 314 -9.57 4.86 11.46
CA GLU A 314 -10.56 4.39 10.50
C GLU A 314 -11.05 2.98 10.84
N PHE A 315 -12.27 2.67 10.42
CA PHE A 315 -12.85 1.35 10.67
C PHE A 315 -12.59 0.46 9.45
N ASN A 316 -11.49 -0.28 9.50
CA ASN A 316 -11.11 -1.26 8.46
C ASN A 316 -11.55 -2.70 8.82
N GLN A 317 -11.29 -3.64 7.91
CA GLN A 317 -11.66 -5.06 8.02
C GLN A 317 -11.21 -5.71 9.35
N ILE A 318 -9.94 -5.51 9.76
CA ILE A 318 -9.37 -6.12 10.97
C ILE A 318 -10.07 -5.57 12.23
N MET A 319 -10.63 -4.35 12.19
CA MET A 319 -11.38 -3.76 13.31
C MET A 319 -12.66 -4.52 13.67
N ILE A 320 -13.19 -5.37 12.79
CA ILE A 320 -14.33 -6.27 13.09
C ILE A 320 -14.00 -7.21 14.26
N ALA A 321 -12.73 -7.58 14.43
CA ALA A 321 -12.29 -8.41 15.55
C ALA A 321 -12.33 -7.68 16.90
N VAL A 322 -12.21 -6.35 16.94
CA VAL A 322 -12.08 -5.56 18.18
C VAL A 322 -13.32 -5.70 19.08
N PRO A 323 -14.56 -5.52 18.60
CA PRO A 323 -15.74 -5.73 19.45
C PRO A 323 -15.82 -7.14 20.03
N VAL A 324 -15.53 -8.17 19.23
CA VAL A 324 -15.59 -9.58 19.66
C VAL A 324 -14.56 -9.87 20.75
N LEU A 325 -13.34 -9.34 20.58
CA LEU A 325 -12.27 -9.39 21.57
C LEU A 325 -12.68 -8.75 22.89
N LEU A 326 -13.19 -7.51 22.83
CA LEU A 326 -13.55 -6.73 24.01
C LEU A 326 -14.73 -7.35 24.74
N ILE A 327 -15.67 -7.96 24.01
CA ILE A 327 -16.75 -8.77 24.55
C ILE A 327 -16.19 -9.94 25.37
N GLY A 328 -15.29 -10.75 24.78
CA GLY A 328 -14.72 -11.93 25.44
C GLY A 328 -13.97 -11.58 26.72
N LEU A 329 -13.11 -10.57 26.65
CA LEU A 329 -12.30 -10.10 27.79
C LEU A 329 -13.17 -9.45 28.89
N SER A 330 -14.22 -8.71 28.51
CA SER A 330 -15.18 -8.14 29.45
C SER A 330 -15.96 -9.22 30.22
N ILE A 331 -16.37 -10.28 29.52
CA ILE A 331 -17.03 -11.44 30.16
C ILE A 331 -16.09 -12.05 31.20
N ASP A 332 -14.81 -12.20 30.90
CA ASP A 332 -13.82 -12.79 31.81
C ASP A 332 -13.72 -11.99 33.13
N TYR A 333 -13.50 -10.69 33.05
CA TYR A 333 -13.47 -9.82 34.24
C TYR A 333 -14.77 -9.91 35.03
N SER A 334 -15.91 -9.82 34.34
CA SER A 334 -17.23 -9.88 34.97
C SER A 334 -17.47 -11.21 35.68
N ILE A 335 -17.13 -12.35 35.06
CA ILE A 335 -17.23 -13.68 35.66
C ILE A 335 -16.39 -13.77 36.93
N HIS A 336 -15.12 -13.36 36.87
CA HIS A 336 -14.23 -13.45 38.02
C HIS A 336 -14.71 -12.58 39.20
N VAL A 337 -15.14 -11.34 38.95
CA VAL A 337 -15.68 -10.46 40.01
C VAL A 337 -16.99 -11.03 40.56
N PHE A 338 -17.97 -11.34 39.71
CA PHE A 338 -19.32 -11.70 40.16
C PHE A 338 -19.34 -13.05 40.87
N MET A 339 -18.62 -14.03 40.33
CA MET A 339 -18.54 -15.36 40.96
C MET A 339 -17.82 -15.31 42.29
N ARG A 340 -16.70 -14.58 42.36
CA ARG A 340 -15.96 -14.45 43.61
C ARG A 340 -16.77 -13.68 44.65
N HIS A 341 -17.53 -12.68 44.22
CA HIS A 341 -18.44 -11.95 45.09
C HIS A 341 -19.55 -12.85 45.65
N ARG A 342 -20.22 -13.64 44.80
CA ARG A 342 -21.23 -14.63 45.23
C ARG A 342 -20.64 -15.69 46.16
N GLU A 343 -19.43 -16.18 45.87
CA GLU A 343 -18.71 -17.15 46.69
C GLU A 343 -18.38 -16.57 48.08
N GLN A 344 -17.86 -15.34 48.13
CA GLN A 344 -17.52 -14.65 49.37
C GLN A 344 -18.75 -14.40 50.24
N ARG A 345 -19.86 -13.94 49.63
CA ARG A 345 -21.12 -13.71 50.35
C ARG A 345 -21.72 -14.99 50.94
N ARG A 346 -21.48 -16.15 50.31
CA ARG A 346 -21.98 -17.44 50.81
C ARG A 346 -21.10 -18.09 51.87
N ARG A 347 -19.79 -17.87 51.82
CA ARG A 347 -18.84 -18.40 52.80
C ARG A 347 -18.64 -17.48 54.01
N ALA A 348 -19.20 -16.28 53.97
CA ALA A 348 -19.20 -15.34 55.09
C ALA A 348 -19.71 -16.00 56.39
N ALA A 349 -18.97 -15.82 57.47
CA ALA A 349 -19.29 -16.40 58.78
C ALA A 349 -20.35 -15.59 59.55
N SER A 350 -20.61 -14.35 59.12
CA SER A 350 -21.59 -13.43 59.70
C SER A 350 -22.35 -12.65 58.62
N GLU A 351 -23.52 -12.11 58.96
CA GLU A 351 -24.29 -11.26 58.03
C GLU A 351 -23.56 -9.97 57.65
N ASP A 352 -22.72 -9.44 58.55
CA ASP A 352 -21.86 -8.29 58.29
C ASP A 352 -20.78 -8.61 57.26
N GLU A 353 -20.16 -9.80 57.33
CA GLU A 353 -19.24 -10.29 56.30
C GLU A 353 -19.94 -10.59 54.96
N ALA A 354 -21.21 -10.96 55.01
CA ALA A 354 -22.04 -11.20 53.83
C ALA A 354 -22.60 -9.92 53.20
N ALA A 355 -22.38 -8.75 53.81
CA ALA A 355 -22.85 -7.47 53.30
C ALA A 355 -22.28 -7.21 51.90
N PRO A 356 -23.09 -6.75 50.92
CA PRO A 356 -22.66 -6.56 49.54
C PRO A 356 -21.35 -5.75 49.43
N ARG A 357 -21.30 -4.58 50.07
CA ARG A 357 -20.11 -3.72 50.03
C ARG A 357 -18.86 -4.40 50.61
N LYS A 358 -18.95 -4.98 51.80
CA LYS A 358 -17.79 -5.61 52.48
C LYS A 358 -17.28 -6.82 51.71
N ALA A 359 -18.18 -7.66 51.21
CA ALA A 359 -17.82 -8.81 50.38
C ALA A 359 -17.16 -8.36 49.06
N MET A 360 -17.67 -7.31 48.41
CA MET A 360 -17.07 -6.77 47.19
C MET A 360 -15.69 -6.17 47.43
N THR A 361 -15.48 -5.45 48.55
CA THR A 361 -14.15 -4.94 48.91
C THR A 361 -13.12 -6.06 49.03
N VAL A 362 -13.47 -7.18 49.67
CA VAL A 362 -12.58 -8.35 49.78
C VAL A 362 -12.25 -8.93 48.40
N VAL A 363 -13.23 -8.96 47.49
CA VAL A 363 -13.06 -9.46 46.11
C VAL A 363 -12.12 -8.55 45.32
N LEU A 364 -12.38 -7.25 45.28
CA LEU A 364 -11.58 -6.29 44.50
C LEU A 364 -10.15 -6.18 45.03
N VAL A 365 -9.94 -6.22 46.35
CA VAL A 365 -8.59 -6.25 46.92
C VAL A 365 -7.88 -7.57 46.62
N GLY A 366 -8.61 -8.69 46.62
CA GLY A 366 -8.05 -10.01 46.37
C GLY A 366 -7.73 -10.30 44.90
N LEU A 367 -8.50 -9.74 43.96
CA LEU A 367 -8.33 -9.95 42.51
C LEU A 367 -7.66 -8.78 41.79
N GLY A 368 -7.70 -7.57 42.36
CA GLY A 368 -7.32 -6.35 41.66
C GLY A 368 -5.88 -6.29 41.17
N ILE A 369 -4.92 -6.85 41.93
CA ILE A 369 -3.52 -6.91 41.49
C ILE A 369 -3.34 -7.86 40.30
N ALA A 370 -3.97 -9.04 40.36
CA ALA A 370 -3.91 -9.99 39.26
C ALA A 370 -4.55 -9.41 38.00
N PHE A 371 -5.71 -8.75 38.12
CA PHE A 371 -6.35 -8.07 37.00
C PHE A 371 -5.52 -6.92 36.44
N LEU A 372 -4.89 -6.12 37.29
CA LEU A 372 -4.00 -5.06 36.81
C LEU A 372 -2.88 -5.66 35.96
N TRP A 373 -2.21 -6.72 36.42
CA TRP A 373 -1.16 -7.36 35.65
C TRP A 373 -1.66 -7.99 34.36
N VAL A 374 -2.82 -8.67 34.39
CA VAL A 374 -3.48 -9.21 33.20
C VAL A 374 -3.78 -8.10 32.20
N THR A 375 -4.39 -7.00 32.64
CA THR A 375 -4.72 -5.84 31.79
C THR A 375 -3.46 -5.23 31.20
N THR A 376 -2.43 -4.99 32.01
CA THR A 376 -1.17 -4.38 31.55
C THR A 376 -0.45 -5.28 30.55
N THR A 377 -0.38 -6.58 30.83
CA THR A 377 0.30 -7.52 29.92
C THR A 377 -0.48 -7.73 28.61
N ALA A 378 -1.81 -7.78 28.67
CA ALA A 378 -2.65 -7.79 27.49
C ALA A 378 -2.48 -6.50 26.67
N ALA A 379 -2.59 -5.32 27.28
CA ALA A 379 -2.39 -4.04 26.60
C ALA A 379 -1.00 -3.91 25.96
N ILE A 380 0.06 -4.40 26.61
CA ILE A 380 1.41 -4.43 26.03
C ILE A 380 1.48 -5.38 24.82
N GLY A 381 0.81 -6.53 24.89
CA GLY A 381 0.74 -7.45 23.75
C GLY A 381 0.12 -6.78 22.52
N PHE A 382 -1.02 -6.09 22.68
CA PHE A 382 -1.66 -5.35 21.59
C PHE A 382 -0.85 -4.13 21.14
N LEU A 383 -0.29 -3.34 22.06
CA LEU A 383 0.54 -2.18 21.72
C LEU A 383 1.86 -2.54 21.03
N SER A 384 2.30 -3.80 21.10
CA SER A 384 3.49 -4.24 20.37
C SER A 384 3.33 -4.14 18.85
N ASN A 385 2.08 -4.15 18.36
CA ASN A 385 1.76 -4.00 16.94
C ASN A 385 2.03 -2.58 16.40
N VAL A 386 2.24 -1.58 17.26
CA VAL A 386 2.65 -0.22 16.84
C VAL A 386 4.03 -0.20 16.18
N VAL A 387 4.81 -1.28 16.32
CA VAL A 387 6.11 -1.44 15.65
C VAL A 387 5.95 -1.83 14.18
N SER A 388 4.75 -2.29 13.76
CA SER A 388 4.49 -2.68 12.37
C SER A 388 4.52 -1.47 11.43
N PRO A 389 5.09 -1.58 10.22
CA PRO A 389 5.02 -0.51 9.22
C PRO A 389 3.61 -0.35 8.64
N ILE A 390 2.74 -1.34 8.80
CA ILE A 390 1.37 -1.33 8.28
C ILE A 390 0.43 -0.60 9.25
N GLU A 391 -0.13 0.53 8.80
CA GLU A 391 -0.99 1.40 9.61
C GLU A 391 -2.24 0.68 10.19
N PRO A 392 -3.04 -0.07 9.41
CA PRO A 392 -4.17 -0.85 9.93
C PRO A 392 -3.83 -1.72 11.15
N ILE A 393 -2.63 -2.29 11.20
CA ILE A 393 -2.16 -3.14 12.30
C ILE A 393 -1.78 -2.32 13.53
N GLN A 394 -1.14 -1.17 13.33
CA GLN A 394 -0.83 -0.24 14.43
C GLN A 394 -2.13 0.24 15.09
N GLU A 395 -3.09 0.68 14.28
CA GLU A 395 -4.39 1.17 14.72
C GLU A 395 -5.17 0.10 15.47
N PHE A 396 -5.22 -1.12 14.94
CA PHE A 396 -5.85 -2.27 15.60
C PHE A 396 -5.23 -2.51 16.99
N GLY A 397 -3.90 -2.43 17.10
CA GLY A 397 -3.17 -2.55 18.36
C GLY A 397 -3.55 -1.46 19.37
N ILE A 398 -3.62 -0.21 18.93
CA ILE A 398 -3.95 0.96 19.77
C ILE A 398 -5.41 0.89 20.24
N ALA A 399 -6.36 0.67 19.32
CA ALA A 399 -7.78 0.58 19.62
C ALA A 399 -8.09 -0.57 20.60
N SER A 400 -7.50 -1.75 20.35
CA SER A 400 -7.63 -2.91 21.23
C SER A 400 -7.05 -2.65 22.62
N ALA A 401 -5.85 -2.08 22.71
CA ALA A 401 -5.23 -1.77 24.00
C ALA A 401 -6.05 -0.76 24.82
N PHE A 402 -6.58 0.28 24.17
CA PHE A 402 -7.49 1.23 24.82
C PHE A 402 -8.76 0.53 25.31
N GLY A 403 -9.35 -0.33 24.49
CA GLY A 403 -10.53 -1.11 24.86
C GLY A 403 -10.29 -2.04 26.05
N ILE A 404 -9.12 -2.69 26.12
CA ILE A 404 -8.72 -3.57 27.24
C ILE A 404 -8.60 -2.77 28.55
N VAL A 405 -7.95 -1.61 28.50
CA VAL A 405 -7.83 -0.71 29.66
C VAL A 405 -9.22 -0.19 30.09
N SER A 406 -10.08 0.12 29.11
CA SER A 406 -11.48 0.53 29.36
C SER A 406 -12.29 -0.59 30.00
N ALA A 407 -12.13 -1.84 29.55
CA ALA A 407 -12.76 -3.02 30.15
C ALA A 407 -12.33 -3.21 31.60
N PHE A 408 -11.03 -3.04 31.91
CA PHE A 408 -10.55 -3.09 33.30
C PHE A 408 -11.15 -1.96 34.16
N ALA A 409 -11.24 -0.73 33.65
CA ALA A 409 -11.84 0.38 34.39
C ALA A 409 -13.33 0.12 34.65
N ILE A 410 -14.07 -0.34 33.64
CA ILE A 410 -15.51 -0.57 33.73
C ILE A 410 -15.83 -1.79 34.61
N PHE A 411 -15.18 -2.94 34.39
CA PHE A 411 -15.45 -4.17 35.14
C PHE A 411 -14.71 -4.29 36.46
N GLY A 412 -13.61 -3.55 36.64
CA GLY A 412 -12.85 -3.49 37.89
C GLY A 412 -13.38 -2.44 38.87
N ALA A 413 -14.04 -1.37 38.39
CA ALA A 413 -14.53 -0.29 39.23
C ALA A 413 -16.03 -0.01 39.08
N LEU A 414 -16.49 0.38 37.89
CA LEU A 414 -17.85 0.88 37.69
C LEU A 414 -18.92 -0.19 37.91
N VAL A 415 -18.84 -1.31 37.18
CA VAL A 415 -19.80 -2.41 37.24
C VAL A 415 -19.89 -3.01 38.66
N PRO A 416 -18.78 -3.28 39.37
CA PRO A 416 -18.83 -3.70 40.78
C PRO A 416 -19.52 -2.67 41.69
N ALA A 417 -19.28 -1.38 41.50
CA ALA A 417 -19.92 -0.32 42.29
C ALA A 417 -21.43 -0.28 42.07
N VAL A 418 -21.87 -0.33 40.81
CA VAL A 418 -23.29 -0.39 40.44
C VAL A 418 -23.93 -1.66 41.00
N LYS A 419 -23.25 -2.80 40.93
CA LYS A 419 -23.74 -4.07 41.49
C LYS A 419 -24.01 -3.99 42.98
N VAL A 420 -23.08 -3.42 43.76
CA VAL A 420 -23.22 -3.29 45.21
C VAL A 420 -24.43 -2.44 45.56
N GLU A 421 -24.59 -1.28 44.92
CA GLU A 421 -25.73 -0.39 45.17
C GLU A 421 -27.06 -1.06 44.79
N LEU A 422 -27.12 -1.75 43.65
CA LEU A 422 -28.31 -2.49 43.24
C LEU A 422 -28.65 -3.62 44.20
N ASP A 423 -27.67 -4.44 44.60
CA ASP A 423 -27.88 -5.55 45.53
C ASP A 423 -28.34 -5.02 46.91
N GLU A 424 -27.81 -3.90 47.39
CA GLU A 424 -28.28 -3.24 48.63
C GLU A 424 -29.72 -2.72 48.51
N VAL A 425 -30.08 -2.08 47.39
CA VAL A 425 -31.45 -1.58 47.15
C VAL A 425 -32.45 -2.73 47.08
N PHE A 426 -32.14 -3.80 46.35
CA PHE A 426 -33.04 -4.96 46.24
C PHE A 426 -33.16 -5.75 47.55
N GLU A 427 -32.09 -5.84 48.33
CA GLU A 427 -32.14 -6.46 49.66
C GLU A 427 -32.96 -5.61 50.64
N TRP A 428 -32.84 -4.28 50.56
CA TRP A 428 -33.70 -3.36 51.33
C TRP A 428 -35.19 -3.52 50.97
N LEU A 429 -35.49 -3.80 49.69
CA LEU A 429 -36.84 -4.14 49.22
C LEU A 429 -37.31 -5.56 49.59
N GLY A 430 -36.47 -6.35 50.27
CA GLY A 430 -36.81 -7.69 50.75
C GLY A 430 -36.56 -8.83 49.75
N MET A 431 -35.84 -8.59 48.66
CA MET A 431 -35.45 -9.62 47.69
C MET A 431 -34.08 -10.21 48.03
N ASP A 432 -33.98 -11.53 48.22
CA ASP A 432 -32.69 -12.19 48.49
C ASP A 432 -31.83 -12.29 47.21
N ARG A 433 -30.65 -11.66 47.26
CA ARG A 433 -29.68 -11.63 46.15
C ARG A 433 -28.55 -12.66 46.30
N ARG A 434 -28.58 -13.57 47.30
CA ARG A 434 -27.52 -14.57 47.54
C ARG A 434 -27.59 -15.78 46.60
N LYS A 435 -27.10 -15.61 45.38
CA LYS A 435 -27.05 -16.67 44.34
C LYS A 435 -25.80 -17.57 44.42
N PRO A 436 -25.85 -18.82 43.93
CA PRO A 436 -24.66 -19.68 43.86
C PRO A 436 -23.64 -19.13 42.87
N ALA A 437 -22.37 -19.33 43.21
CA ALA A 437 -21.29 -19.18 42.24
C ALA A 437 -21.24 -20.43 41.34
N PHE A 438 -21.11 -20.20 40.04
CA PHE A 438 -20.88 -21.25 39.05
C PHE A 438 -19.48 -21.87 39.26
N GLY A 439 -19.30 -23.14 38.88
CA GLY A 439 -18.01 -23.85 39.00
C GLY A 439 -17.57 -24.23 40.43
N THR A 440 -18.19 -23.69 41.48
CA THR A 440 -17.85 -23.98 42.88
C THR A 440 -18.56 -25.24 43.38
N GLY A 441 -18.08 -26.45 43.05
CA GLY A 441 -18.84 -27.65 43.44
C GLY A 441 -18.19 -29.02 43.45
N GLY A 442 -16.96 -29.21 42.94
CA GLY A 442 -16.38 -30.55 42.80
C GLY A 442 -17.19 -31.41 41.80
N GLY A 443 -16.57 -31.77 40.68
CA GLY A 443 -17.27 -32.43 39.59
C GLY A 443 -16.34 -33.19 38.66
N ARG A 444 -16.85 -33.61 37.50
CA ARG A 444 -16.05 -34.30 36.49
C ARG A 444 -14.90 -33.42 35.98
N ILE A 445 -15.15 -32.12 35.81
CA ILE A 445 -14.15 -31.13 35.39
C ILE A 445 -13.00 -31.04 36.40
N SER A 446 -13.28 -30.85 37.70
CA SER A 446 -12.21 -30.78 38.72
C SER A 446 -11.39 -32.07 38.82
N LYS A 447 -12.00 -33.23 38.51
CA LYS A 447 -11.28 -34.51 38.44
C LYS A 447 -10.31 -34.56 37.27
N VAL A 448 -10.69 -34.04 36.10
CA VAL A 448 -9.79 -33.91 34.93
C VAL A 448 -8.68 -32.91 35.21
N LEU A 449 -9.00 -31.73 35.75
CA LEU A 449 -8.01 -30.71 36.12
C LEU A 449 -6.98 -31.25 37.13
N SER A 450 -7.39 -32.10 38.07
CA SER A 450 -6.48 -32.73 39.03
C SER A 450 -5.42 -33.64 38.38
N LEU A 451 -5.57 -34.01 37.10
CA LEU A 451 -4.58 -34.80 36.37
C LEU A 451 -3.27 -34.02 36.18
N GLY A 452 -3.35 -32.73 35.84
CA GLY A 452 -2.17 -31.86 35.72
C GLY A 452 -1.39 -31.76 37.03
N GLN A 453 -2.10 -31.56 38.14
CA GLN A 453 -1.50 -31.57 39.48
C GLN A 453 -0.87 -32.92 39.84
N LYS A 454 -1.52 -34.05 39.54
CA LYS A 454 -0.95 -35.38 39.81
C LYS A 454 0.32 -35.63 39.00
N ALA A 455 0.32 -35.23 37.73
CA ALA A 455 1.48 -35.35 36.85
C ALA A 455 2.65 -34.51 37.38
N SER A 456 2.40 -33.26 37.76
CA SER A 456 3.43 -32.37 38.32
C SER A 456 3.99 -32.87 39.65
N ASP A 457 3.17 -33.50 40.49
CA ASP A 457 3.61 -34.01 41.80
C ASP A 457 4.45 -35.29 41.68
N GLN A 458 4.02 -36.23 40.84
CA GLN A 458 4.66 -37.54 40.72
C GLN A 458 5.92 -37.49 39.86
N SER A 459 5.89 -36.78 38.72
CA SER A 459 6.96 -36.81 37.73
C SER A 459 7.02 -35.50 36.93
N PRO A 460 7.41 -34.37 37.56
CA PRO A 460 7.46 -33.08 36.88
C PRO A 460 8.42 -33.08 35.68
N TRP A 461 9.54 -33.78 35.76
CA TRP A 461 10.49 -33.91 34.64
C TRP A 461 9.94 -34.69 33.45
N LEU A 462 9.00 -35.63 33.65
CA LEU A 462 8.34 -36.32 32.54
C LEU A 462 7.44 -35.36 31.76
N VAL A 463 6.74 -34.46 32.46
CA VAL A 463 5.95 -33.40 31.83
C VAL A 463 6.86 -32.47 31.04
N VAL A 464 7.99 -32.04 31.62
CA VAL A 464 8.99 -31.22 30.88
C VAL A 464 9.48 -31.94 29.63
N ALA A 465 9.82 -33.23 29.71
CA ALA A 465 10.29 -33.99 28.56
C ALA A 465 9.21 -34.09 27.46
N LEU A 466 7.96 -34.35 27.82
CA LEU A 466 6.85 -34.38 26.87
C LEU A 466 6.63 -33.01 26.20
N VAL A 467 6.70 -31.94 26.99
CA VAL A 467 6.58 -30.57 26.50
C VAL A 467 7.72 -30.21 25.54
N VAL A 468 8.96 -30.60 25.85
CA VAL A 468 10.11 -30.40 24.95
C VAL A 468 9.93 -31.15 23.65
N VAL A 469 9.43 -32.39 23.68
CA VAL A 469 9.12 -33.16 22.46
C VAL A 469 8.02 -32.48 21.65
N LEU A 470 6.93 -32.06 22.30
CA LEU A 470 5.83 -31.35 21.63
C LEU A 470 6.29 -30.03 21.01
N THR A 471 7.08 -29.24 21.74
CA THR A 471 7.66 -28.00 21.22
C THR A 471 8.63 -28.27 20.09
N ALA A 472 9.48 -29.30 20.16
CA ALA A 472 10.37 -29.66 19.06
C ALA A 472 9.59 -30.07 17.79
N SER A 473 8.51 -30.83 17.93
CA SER A 473 7.59 -31.12 16.83
C SER A 473 6.92 -29.87 16.28
N GLY A 474 6.46 -28.96 17.16
CA GLY A 474 5.90 -27.68 16.76
C GLY A 474 6.90 -26.78 16.03
N THR A 475 8.16 -26.72 16.48
CA THR A 475 9.23 -25.98 15.80
C THR A 475 9.53 -26.55 14.42
N ILE A 476 9.49 -27.87 14.24
CA ILE A 476 9.66 -28.48 12.92
C ILE A 476 8.52 -28.03 11.99
N GLY A 477 7.27 -28.06 12.46
CA GLY A 477 6.14 -27.55 11.67
C GLY A 477 6.23 -26.05 11.41
N ALA A 478 6.68 -25.26 12.39
CA ALA A 478 6.81 -23.82 12.28
C ALA A 478 7.87 -23.37 11.25
N ILE A 479 8.89 -24.21 10.98
CA ILE A 479 9.90 -23.93 9.94
C ILE A 479 9.41 -24.38 8.55
N GLN A 480 8.32 -25.13 8.49
CA GLN A 480 7.70 -25.64 7.25
C GLN A 480 6.39 -24.93 6.94
N ILE A 481 6.12 -23.81 7.60
CA ILE A 481 4.93 -23.03 7.33
C ILE A 481 5.17 -22.22 6.06
N ASP A 482 4.18 -22.21 5.18
CA ASP A 482 4.22 -21.39 3.97
C ASP A 482 4.06 -19.93 4.40
N THR A 483 4.95 -19.06 3.94
CA THR A 483 4.86 -17.60 4.09
C THR A 483 4.45 -17.07 2.74
N THR A 484 3.30 -16.41 2.69
CA THR A 484 2.80 -15.77 1.48
C THR A 484 2.13 -14.45 1.85
N PHE A 485 2.25 -13.48 0.96
CA PHE A 485 1.43 -12.28 0.92
C PHE A 485 0.62 -12.33 -0.38
N ASP A 486 -0.63 -12.77 -0.28
CA ASP A 486 -1.54 -12.83 -1.43
C ASP A 486 -2.64 -11.79 -1.25
N ASP A 487 -2.89 -10.97 -2.26
CA ASP A 487 -3.97 -9.97 -2.21
C ASP A 487 -5.34 -10.63 -2.03
N GLU A 488 -5.50 -11.87 -2.52
CA GLU A 488 -6.66 -12.74 -2.35
C GLU A 488 -7.05 -12.95 -0.88
N ASP A 489 -6.09 -12.94 0.07
CA ASP A 489 -6.40 -13.07 1.50
C ASP A 489 -7.35 -11.95 1.99
N PHE A 490 -7.31 -10.78 1.33
CA PHE A 490 -8.14 -9.61 1.66
C PHE A 490 -9.43 -9.51 0.85
N ILE A 491 -9.64 -10.43 -0.09
CA ILE A 491 -10.86 -10.57 -0.88
C ILE A 491 -11.84 -11.47 -0.13
N ALA A 492 -13.13 -11.25 -0.36
CA ALA A 492 -14.19 -12.01 0.29
C ALA A 492 -14.53 -13.28 -0.51
N ASP A 493 -14.58 -14.42 0.16
CA ASP A 493 -15.12 -15.65 -0.42
C ASP A 493 -16.64 -15.52 -0.62
N ASP A 494 -17.18 -16.19 -1.65
CA ASP A 494 -18.63 -16.29 -1.85
C ASP A 494 -19.30 -17.00 -0.65
N PRO A 495 -20.21 -16.33 0.08
CA PRO A 495 -20.81 -16.88 1.27
C PRO A 495 -21.76 -18.04 0.92
N PRO A 496 -21.87 -19.06 1.80
CA PRO A 496 -22.78 -20.17 1.59
C PRO A 496 -24.25 -19.71 1.52
N GLU A 497 -25.07 -20.40 0.72
CA GLU A 497 -26.50 -20.08 0.46
C GLU A 497 -27.31 -19.70 1.72
N TRP A 498 -27.04 -20.32 2.88
CA TRP A 498 -27.78 -20.03 4.11
C TRP A 498 -27.59 -18.61 4.63
N ALA A 499 -26.44 -17.97 4.36
CA ALA A 499 -26.12 -16.62 4.77
C ALA A 499 -26.84 -15.60 3.88
N GLN A 500 -26.95 -15.89 2.59
CA GLN A 500 -27.70 -15.10 1.62
C GLN A 500 -29.22 -15.16 1.88
N GLU A 501 -29.75 -16.31 2.33
CA GLU A 501 -31.18 -16.49 2.66
C GLU A 501 -31.63 -15.83 3.98
N LEU A 502 -30.73 -15.16 4.71
CA LEU A 502 -31.08 -14.50 5.97
C LEU A 502 -32.05 -13.31 5.76
N PRO A 503 -32.87 -12.96 6.75
CA PRO A 503 -33.73 -11.78 6.64
C PRO A 503 -32.91 -10.49 6.76
N GLU A 504 -33.23 -9.48 5.94
CA GLU A 504 -32.65 -8.13 6.08
C GLU A 504 -32.75 -7.60 7.53
N PRO A 505 -31.69 -6.97 8.07
CA PRO A 505 -30.44 -6.58 7.41
C PRO A 505 -29.29 -7.60 7.59
N LEU A 506 -29.58 -8.89 7.84
CA LEU A 506 -28.55 -9.93 8.03
C LEU A 506 -28.27 -10.76 6.77
N ALA A 507 -29.01 -10.51 5.69
CA ALA A 507 -28.73 -11.11 4.38
C ALA A 507 -27.36 -10.62 3.92
N VAL A 508 -26.51 -11.55 3.50
CA VAL A 508 -25.21 -11.25 2.92
C VAL A 508 -25.32 -11.24 1.40
N GLY A 509 -24.59 -10.35 0.73
CA GLY A 509 -24.47 -10.32 -0.72
C GLY A 509 -23.69 -11.51 -1.32
N GLU A 510 -23.57 -11.51 -2.64
CA GLU A 510 -22.69 -12.39 -3.41
C GLU A 510 -21.38 -11.63 -3.71
N TYR A 511 -20.28 -12.37 -3.78
CA TYR A 511 -18.92 -11.86 -4.02
C TYR A 511 -18.26 -12.73 -5.08
N GLU A 512 -17.81 -12.11 -6.17
CA GLU A 512 -17.35 -12.82 -7.37
C GLU A 512 -15.91 -12.47 -7.73
N THR A 513 -15.26 -11.56 -7.00
CA THR A 513 -13.96 -11.02 -7.39
C THR A 513 -12.87 -12.09 -7.35
N ASP A 514 -12.85 -12.95 -6.33
CA ASP A 514 -11.93 -14.09 -6.22
C ASP A 514 -12.06 -15.06 -7.41
N ALA A 515 -13.30 -15.45 -7.74
CA ALA A 515 -13.57 -16.33 -8.88
C ALA A 515 -13.23 -15.67 -10.23
N SER A 516 -13.42 -14.35 -10.34
CA SER A 516 -13.11 -13.57 -11.52
C SER A 516 -11.60 -13.47 -11.74
N LEU A 517 -10.82 -13.21 -10.68
CA LEU A 517 -9.36 -13.21 -10.69
C LEU A 517 -8.82 -14.57 -11.10
N SER A 518 -9.26 -15.63 -10.41
CA SER A 518 -8.90 -17.01 -10.74
C SER A 518 -9.20 -17.37 -12.21
N TYR A 519 -10.31 -16.88 -12.77
CA TYR A 519 -10.66 -17.11 -14.17
C TYR A 519 -9.75 -16.34 -15.14
N VAL A 520 -9.42 -15.08 -14.83
CA VAL A 520 -8.48 -14.28 -15.61
C VAL A 520 -7.11 -14.92 -15.59
N ASP A 521 -6.63 -15.36 -14.43
CA ASP A 521 -5.30 -15.95 -14.26
C ASP A 521 -5.18 -17.30 -14.96
N GLU A 522 -6.22 -18.13 -14.93
CA GLU A 522 -6.22 -19.42 -15.64
C GLU A 522 -6.19 -19.24 -17.17
N ARG A 523 -6.78 -18.16 -17.71
CA ARG A 523 -7.07 -18.04 -19.15
C ARG A 523 -6.30 -16.97 -19.88
N PHE A 524 -5.89 -15.90 -19.22
CA PHE A 524 -5.25 -14.74 -19.82
C PHE A 524 -3.95 -14.41 -19.11
N LEU A 525 -3.05 -13.73 -19.82
CA LEU A 525 -1.83 -13.21 -19.23
C LEU A 525 -2.15 -11.90 -18.49
N ARG A 526 -1.64 -11.75 -17.27
CA ARG A 526 -1.76 -10.52 -16.49
C ARG A 526 -0.74 -9.51 -16.98
N LEU A 527 -1.21 -8.39 -17.51
CA LEU A 527 -0.35 -7.35 -18.08
C LEU A 527 0.28 -6.44 -17.03
N ASP A 528 -0.19 -6.50 -15.79
CA ASP A 528 0.27 -5.74 -14.64
C ASP A 528 1.47 -6.39 -13.91
N GLU A 529 1.74 -7.67 -14.19
CA GLU A 529 2.87 -8.42 -13.62
C GLU A 529 4.08 -8.39 -14.55
N ARG A 530 4.61 -7.18 -14.75
CA ARG A 530 5.86 -6.97 -15.48
C ARG A 530 6.99 -6.61 -14.53
N LEU A 531 8.14 -7.20 -14.81
CA LEU A 531 9.41 -6.82 -14.26
C LEU A 531 10.00 -5.73 -15.15
N HIS A 532 10.34 -4.59 -14.55
CA HIS A 532 10.97 -3.48 -15.23
C HIS A 532 12.45 -3.46 -14.84
N VAL A 533 13.36 -3.51 -15.79
CA VAL A 533 14.78 -3.24 -15.55
C VAL A 533 15.07 -1.85 -16.10
N VAL A 534 15.19 -0.89 -15.20
CA VAL A 534 15.48 0.51 -15.53
C VAL A 534 16.99 0.70 -15.56
N VAL A 535 17.48 1.33 -16.62
CA VAL A 535 18.90 1.59 -16.87
C VAL A 535 19.11 3.10 -16.94
N ASP A 536 20.00 3.61 -16.09
CA ASP A 536 20.39 5.02 -15.98
C ASP A 536 21.90 5.15 -16.26
N GLY A 537 22.35 6.35 -16.53
CA GLY A 537 23.74 6.69 -16.81
C GLY A 537 23.92 7.21 -18.22
N ASN A 538 25.08 6.93 -18.81
CA ASN A 538 25.33 7.33 -20.20
C ASN A 538 24.81 6.24 -21.15
N VAL A 539 23.51 6.28 -21.43
CA VAL A 539 22.74 5.30 -22.22
C VAL A 539 22.97 5.38 -23.73
N THR A 540 23.75 6.36 -24.20
CA THR A 540 24.16 6.51 -25.61
C THR A 540 25.59 5.98 -25.85
N GLN A 541 26.19 5.27 -24.90
CA GLN A 541 27.49 4.63 -25.11
C GLN A 541 27.39 3.44 -26.06
N ASN A 542 28.40 3.27 -26.91
CA ASN A 542 28.49 2.24 -27.95
C ASN A 542 28.18 0.80 -27.48
N ASP A 543 28.52 0.42 -26.24
CA ASP A 543 28.27 -0.91 -25.70
C ASP A 543 26.90 -1.08 -25.04
N THR A 544 26.07 -0.03 -24.96
CA THR A 544 24.80 -0.07 -24.21
C THR A 544 23.83 -1.10 -24.77
N LEU A 545 23.64 -1.13 -26.10
CA LEU A 545 22.70 -2.04 -26.74
C LEU A 545 23.21 -3.49 -26.78
N GLU A 546 24.53 -3.72 -26.86
CA GLU A 546 25.12 -5.07 -26.72
C GLU A 546 24.80 -5.67 -25.35
N ARG A 547 24.84 -4.86 -24.29
CA ARG A 547 24.54 -5.31 -22.92
C ARG A 547 23.04 -5.50 -22.67
N ILE A 548 22.21 -4.72 -23.36
CA ILE A 548 20.76 -4.94 -23.37
C ILE A 548 20.41 -6.24 -24.09
N ASP A 549 21.06 -6.57 -25.20
CA ASP A 549 20.89 -7.85 -25.91
C ASP A 549 21.32 -9.04 -25.04
N GLU A 550 22.44 -8.93 -24.33
CA GLU A 550 22.88 -9.96 -23.36
C GLU A 550 21.86 -10.15 -22.23
N ALA A 551 21.26 -9.05 -21.74
CA ALA A 551 20.23 -9.08 -20.71
C ALA A 551 18.88 -9.63 -21.21
N GLU A 552 18.48 -9.30 -22.44
CA GLU A 552 17.31 -9.86 -23.12
C GLU A 552 17.47 -11.36 -23.36
N THR A 553 18.63 -11.79 -23.88
CA THR A 553 18.95 -13.22 -24.05
C THR A 553 18.90 -13.98 -22.72
N LEU A 554 19.40 -13.36 -21.63
CA LEU A 554 19.27 -13.95 -20.31
C LEU A 554 17.80 -14.06 -19.90
N ALA A 555 17.01 -13.00 -20.08
CA ALA A 555 15.60 -12.98 -19.74
C ALA A 555 14.79 -14.05 -20.51
N ASP A 556 15.11 -14.28 -21.78
CA ASP A 556 14.49 -15.31 -22.63
C ASP A 556 14.75 -16.74 -22.12
N GLU A 557 15.87 -16.99 -21.45
CA GLU A 557 16.25 -18.30 -20.94
C GLU A 557 15.69 -18.61 -19.53
N LEU A 558 15.11 -17.62 -18.85
CA LEU A 558 14.59 -17.78 -17.49
C LEU A 558 13.28 -18.57 -17.45
N GLU A 559 13.14 -19.42 -16.42
CA GLU A 559 11.91 -20.20 -16.21
C GLU A 559 10.74 -19.32 -15.74
N THR A 560 11.01 -18.12 -15.24
CA THR A 560 10.01 -17.16 -14.74
C THR A 560 9.41 -16.28 -15.84
N THR A 561 10.04 -16.22 -17.02
CA THR A 561 9.56 -15.43 -18.16
C THR A 561 8.38 -16.13 -18.83
N ILE A 562 7.30 -15.39 -19.08
CA ILE A 562 6.12 -15.90 -19.78
C ILE A 562 6.48 -16.29 -21.21
N ILE A 563 5.98 -17.44 -21.63
CA ILE A 563 5.98 -17.88 -23.02
C ILE A 563 4.60 -17.61 -23.61
N LEU A 564 4.55 -16.85 -24.71
CA LEU A 564 3.34 -16.55 -25.46
C LEU A 564 2.84 -17.77 -26.25
N PRO A 565 1.56 -17.76 -26.70
CA PRO A 565 0.98 -18.77 -27.58
C PRO A 565 1.81 -19.16 -28.82
N ASN A 566 2.68 -18.28 -29.32
CA ASN A 566 3.60 -18.57 -30.44
C ASN A 566 4.90 -19.27 -30.02
N ASP A 567 4.99 -19.77 -28.78
CA ASP A 567 6.17 -20.41 -28.18
C ASP A 567 7.38 -19.45 -28.01
N GLU A 568 7.18 -18.13 -28.02
CA GLU A 568 8.22 -17.13 -27.79
C GLU A 568 8.13 -16.49 -26.39
N PRO A 569 9.26 -16.20 -25.71
CA PRO A 569 9.26 -15.43 -24.48
C PRO A 569 8.79 -13.99 -24.73
N HIS A 570 8.10 -13.40 -23.74
CA HIS A 570 7.65 -12.01 -23.83
C HIS A 570 8.59 -11.06 -23.07
N VAL A 571 9.60 -10.60 -23.80
CA VAL A 571 10.55 -9.57 -23.37
C VAL A 571 10.47 -8.40 -24.36
N THR A 572 10.29 -7.20 -23.82
CA THR A 572 10.33 -5.94 -24.56
C THR A 572 11.59 -5.20 -24.17
N SER A 573 12.46 -4.97 -25.14
CA SER A 573 13.71 -4.22 -25.00
C SER A 573 13.77 -3.06 -25.99
N PRO A 574 14.61 -2.03 -25.72
CA PRO A 574 14.92 -1.02 -26.71
C PRO A 574 15.34 -1.62 -28.06
N LEU A 575 16.14 -2.69 -28.04
CA LEU A 575 16.60 -3.35 -29.26
C LEU A 575 15.45 -4.02 -30.03
N SER A 576 14.59 -4.77 -29.32
CA SER A 576 13.45 -5.46 -29.93
C SER A 576 12.44 -4.49 -30.55
N GLU A 577 12.16 -3.36 -29.89
CA GLU A 577 11.25 -2.34 -30.40
C GLU A 577 11.86 -1.58 -31.59
N MET A 578 13.16 -1.27 -31.54
CA MET A 578 13.87 -0.70 -32.68
C MET A 578 13.87 -1.67 -33.87
N GLN A 579 14.08 -2.97 -33.68
CA GLN A 579 13.98 -3.95 -34.76
C GLN A 579 12.57 -4.01 -35.36
N ALA A 580 11.53 -3.94 -34.51
CA ALA A 580 10.14 -3.92 -34.94
C ALA A 580 9.78 -2.65 -35.74
N ALA A 581 10.29 -1.49 -35.33
CA ALA A 581 10.12 -0.23 -36.05
C ALA A 581 10.91 -0.23 -37.37
N ALA A 582 12.16 -0.74 -37.37
CA ALA A 582 12.99 -0.84 -38.58
C ALA A 582 12.36 -1.78 -39.63
N ALA A 583 11.65 -2.83 -39.22
CA ALA A 583 10.92 -3.70 -40.15
C ALA A 583 9.80 -2.98 -40.92
N GLN A 584 9.27 -1.87 -40.36
CA GLN A 584 8.12 -1.14 -40.89
C GLN A 584 8.52 0.20 -41.54
N ASN A 585 9.62 0.82 -41.09
CA ASN A 585 10.09 2.11 -41.57
C ASN A 585 11.43 1.96 -42.30
N GLU A 586 11.42 2.11 -43.63
CA GLU A 586 12.63 2.00 -44.47
C GLU A 586 13.72 3.02 -44.11
N THR A 587 13.34 4.23 -43.69
CA THR A 587 14.29 5.29 -43.33
C THR A 587 15.00 4.96 -42.03
N PHE A 588 14.25 4.59 -41.00
CA PHE A 588 14.84 4.17 -39.74
C PHE A 588 15.69 2.90 -39.90
N ASN A 589 15.27 1.95 -40.74
CA ASN A 589 16.05 0.74 -41.03
C ASN A 589 17.43 1.05 -41.64
N GLU A 590 17.54 2.09 -42.48
CA GLU A 590 18.84 2.54 -43.00
C GLU A 590 19.73 3.06 -41.86
N THR A 591 19.20 3.93 -40.99
CA THR A 591 19.92 4.46 -39.81
C THR A 591 20.33 3.34 -38.85
N PHE A 592 19.42 2.43 -38.52
CA PHE A 592 19.65 1.27 -37.65
C PHE A 592 20.76 0.36 -38.19
N THR A 593 20.73 0.04 -39.49
CA THR A 593 21.74 -0.83 -40.11
C THR A 593 23.09 -0.14 -40.30
N ASP A 594 23.10 1.17 -40.60
CA ASP A 594 24.34 1.93 -40.80
C ASP A 594 25.11 2.11 -39.47
N ALA A 595 24.40 2.12 -38.34
CA ALA A 595 24.96 2.20 -36.99
C ALA A 595 25.50 0.86 -36.45
N ASP A 596 25.25 -0.27 -37.13
CA ASP A 596 25.83 -1.59 -36.79
C ASP A 596 27.16 -1.81 -37.54
N THR A 597 28.28 -1.66 -36.81
CA THR A 597 29.63 -1.86 -37.36
C THR A 597 30.13 -3.31 -37.26
N THR A 598 29.47 -4.15 -36.46
CA THR A 598 29.83 -5.54 -36.14
C THR A 598 29.15 -6.58 -37.03
N GLY A 599 28.01 -6.23 -37.61
CA GLY A 599 27.17 -7.06 -38.47
C GLY A 599 26.40 -8.13 -37.71
N ASP A 600 26.04 -7.85 -36.45
CA ASP A 600 25.23 -8.68 -35.57
C ASP A 600 23.81 -8.13 -35.34
N ASP A 601 23.41 -7.12 -36.13
CA ASP A 601 22.09 -6.49 -36.09
C ASP A 601 21.85 -5.71 -34.77
N ILE A 602 22.92 -5.24 -34.14
CA ILE A 602 22.92 -4.40 -32.92
C ILE A 602 23.66 -3.08 -33.24
N PRO A 603 23.00 -1.91 -33.14
CA PRO A 603 23.68 -0.64 -33.32
C PRO A 603 24.76 -0.41 -32.25
N ASP A 604 25.98 -0.05 -32.66
CA ASP A 604 27.12 0.16 -31.77
C ASP A 604 27.85 1.51 -31.99
N GLU A 605 27.35 2.38 -32.88
CA GLU A 605 27.83 3.75 -33.07
C GLU A 605 26.67 4.75 -33.22
N ASP A 606 26.92 6.03 -32.89
CA ASP A 606 25.96 7.14 -33.07
C ASP A 606 24.54 6.87 -32.51
N LEU A 607 24.45 6.22 -31.34
CA LEU A 607 23.18 5.81 -30.72
C LEU A 607 22.20 6.96 -30.47
N GLU A 608 22.68 8.19 -30.30
CA GLU A 608 21.83 9.36 -30.14
C GLU A 608 21.00 9.63 -31.40
N ASP A 609 21.62 9.53 -32.59
CA ASP A 609 20.92 9.67 -33.87
C ASP A 609 19.99 8.49 -34.13
N VAL A 610 20.38 7.26 -33.71
CA VAL A 610 19.53 6.08 -33.79
C VAL A 610 18.26 6.26 -32.95
N TYR A 611 18.39 6.73 -31.70
CA TYR A 611 17.24 6.95 -30.83
C TYR A 611 16.35 8.09 -31.34
N ASP A 612 16.93 9.17 -31.87
CA ASP A 612 16.15 10.28 -32.45
C ASP A 612 15.29 9.82 -33.64
N GLU A 613 15.88 9.07 -34.57
CA GLU A 613 15.15 8.53 -35.72
C GLU A 613 14.14 7.46 -35.28
N PHE A 614 14.43 6.69 -34.22
CA PHE A 614 13.47 5.73 -33.67
C PHE A 614 12.23 6.43 -33.12
N VAL A 615 12.40 7.48 -32.31
CA VAL A 615 11.28 8.29 -31.78
C VAL A 615 10.48 8.93 -32.91
N GLU A 616 11.14 9.39 -33.98
CA GLU A 616 10.44 9.93 -35.16
C GLU A 616 9.72 8.87 -35.99
N ALA A 617 10.26 7.65 -36.04
CA ALA A 617 9.68 6.55 -36.77
C ALA A 617 8.45 5.94 -36.07
N ASP A 618 8.52 5.82 -34.75
CA ASP A 618 7.48 5.21 -33.91
C ASP A 618 7.55 5.71 -32.46
N GLU A 619 6.95 6.88 -32.21
CA GLU A 619 6.95 7.51 -30.88
C GLU A 619 6.28 6.62 -29.82
N ASP A 620 5.20 5.93 -30.18
CA ASP A 620 4.43 5.06 -29.27
C ASP A 620 5.30 3.90 -28.75
N ARG A 621 6.11 3.26 -29.61
CA ARG A 621 7.07 2.24 -29.17
C ARG A 621 8.23 2.84 -28.40
N ALA A 622 8.71 4.01 -28.80
CA ALA A 622 9.86 4.64 -28.17
C ALA A 622 9.59 5.04 -26.72
N VAL A 623 8.40 5.58 -26.39
CA VAL A 623 8.04 5.95 -25.01
C VAL A 623 7.97 4.75 -24.06
N ASP A 624 7.74 3.54 -24.58
CA ASP A 624 7.67 2.32 -23.77
C ASP A 624 9.05 1.84 -23.32
N VAL A 625 10.14 2.26 -23.96
CA VAL A 625 11.50 1.74 -23.69
C VAL A 625 12.57 2.82 -23.50
N LEU A 626 12.31 4.06 -23.93
CA LEU A 626 13.20 5.21 -23.80
C LEU A 626 12.57 6.31 -22.92
N ASN A 627 13.39 6.98 -22.12
CA ASN A 627 13.02 8.22 -21.45
C ASN A 627 14.00 9.34 -21.85
N TRP A 628 13.46 10.46 -22.31
CA TRP A 628 14.23 11.62 -22.77
C TRP A 628 13.65 12.95 -22.29
N THR A 629 14.48 13.99 -22.32
CA THR A 629 14.05 15.39 -22.12
C THR A 629 14.40 16.23 -23.34
N GLU A 630 13.57 17.24 -23.65
CA GLU A 630 13.88 18.18 -24.74
C GLU A 630 14.94 19.19 -24.30
N GLN A 631 15.99 19.39 -25.12
CA GLN A 631 17.03 20.40 -24.88
C GLN A 631 16.71 21.74 -25.57
N ASP A 632 17.06 22.85 -24.93
CA ASP A 632 16.93 24.21 -25.49
C ASP A 632 17.89 24.43 -26.69
N GLU A 633 17.34 24.80 -27.86
CA GLU A 633 17.83 25.43 -29.13
C GLU A 633 19.32 25.33 -29.60
N ASP A 634 20.29 24.79 -28.86
CA ASP A 634 21.75 24.89 -29.14
C ASP A 634 22.47 23.52 -29.28
N SER A 635 21.75 22.38 -29.26
CA SER A 635 22.26 21.03 -29.56
C SER A 635 21.88 20.56 -30.98
N SER A 636 22.63 19.61 -31.55
CA SER A 636 22.40 19.07 -32.90
C SER A 636 21.22 18.08 -32.99
N THR A 637 20.81 17.56 -31.84
CA THR A 637 19.78 16.55 -31.57
C THR A 637 18.88 17.15 -30.50
N GLY A 638 17.58 17.21 -30.74
CA GLY A 638 16.64 17.95 -29.89
C GLY A 638 16.39 17.31 -28.51
N ARG A 639 16.92 16.11 -28.26
CA ARG A 639 16.59 15.25 -27.12
C ARG A 639 17.83 14.80 -26.36
N GLU A 640 17.77 14.80 -25.03
CA GLU A 640 18.76 14.17 -24.15
C GLU A 640 18.15 12.88 -23.58
N TYR A 641 18.73 11.73 -23.90
CA TYR A 641 18.29 10.42 -23.43
C TYR A 641 18.85 10.14 -22.04
N GLU A 642 17.96 9.97 -21.06
CA GLU A 642 18.32 9.85 -19.65
C GLU A 642 18.28 8.40 -19.16
N ALA A 643 17.33 7.60 -19.65
CA ALA A 643 17.15 6.23 -19.19
C ALA A 643 16.57 5.33 -20.29
N LEU A 644 16.86 4.04 -20.16
CA LEU A 644 16.27 2.96 -20.95
C LEU A 644 15.52 2.01 -20.00
N GLN A 645 14.54 1.26 -20.50
CA GLN A 645 13.95 0.18 -19.73
C GLN A 645 13.75 -1.09 -20.56
N LEU A 646 13.99 -2.23 -19.90
CA LEU A 646 13.59 -3.57 -20.35
C LEU A 646 12.33 -3.97 -19.59
N LEU A 647 11.33 -4.51 -20.27
CA LEU A 647 10.12 -5.07 -19.66
C LEU A 647 10.12 -6.58 -19.88
N VAL A 648 10.08 -7.35 -18.79
CA VAL A 648 9.99 -8.81 -18.82
C VAL A 648 8.65 -9.19 -18.22
N SER A 649 7.81 -9.88 -18.98
CA SER A 649 6.56 -10.40 -18.45
C SER A 649 6.83 -11.70 -17.70
N VAL A 650 6.41 -11.77 -16.45
CA VAL A 650 6.73 -12.88 -15.55
C VAL A 650 5.49 -13.68 -15.22
N ASP A 651 5.67 -14.98 -15.00
CA ASP A 651 4.56 -15.87 -14.66
C ASP A 651 3.98 -15.49 -13.28
N ALA A 652 2.68 -15.26 -13.23
CA ALA A 652 1.92 -14.95 -12.01
C ALA A 652 2.12 -15.99 -10.91
N ASP A 653 2.28 -17.25 -11.30
CA ASP A 653 2.44 -18.38 -10.37
C ASP A 653 3.90 -18.53 -9.87
N ALA A 654 4.85 -17.75 -10.37
CA ALA A 654 6.25 -17.82 -9.96
C ALA A 654 6.46 -17.18 -8.58
N ASP A 655 7.27 -17.82 -7.73
CA ASP A 655 7.58 -17.24 -6.41
C ASP A 655 8.24 -15.86 -6.56
N ALA A 656 7.73 -14.86 -5.85
CA ALA A 656 8.23 -13.48 -5.92
C ALA A 656 9.74 -13.36 -5.58
N GLU A 657 10.27 -14.22 -4.69
CA GLU A 657 11.71 -14.30 -4.39
C GLU A 657 12.52 -14.70 -5.63
N HIS A 658 12.03 -15.68 -6.40
CA HIS A 658 12.69 -16.14 -7.63
C HIS A 658 12.61 -15.08 -8.72
N VAL A 659 11.43 -14.48 -8.94
CA VAL A 659 11.24 -13.37 -9.89
C VAL A 659 12.16 -12.19 -9.55
N THR A 660 12.28 -11.86 -8.26
CA THR A 660 13.16 -10.78 -7.80
C THR A 660 14.64 -11.10 -7.99
N ALA A 661 15.04 -12.35 -7.75
CA ALA A 661 16.41 -12.80 -8.02
C ALA A 661 16.76 -12.73 -9.50
N ASP A 662 15.81 -13.11 -10.35
CA ASP A 662 15.92 -13.10 -11.81
C ASP A 662 16.01 -11.67 -12.36
N GLY A 663 15.15 -10.75 -11.93
CA GLY A 663 15.27 -9.33 -12.29
C GLY A 663 16.61 -8.72 -11.90
N ARG A 664 17.09 -9.01 -10.69
CA ARG A 664 18.42 -8.56 -10.23
C ARG A 664 19.55 -9.17 -11.07
N ALA A 665 19.38 -10.38 -11.59
CA ALA A 665 20.35 -11.00 -12.49
C ALA A 665 20.37 -10.29 -13.85
N ILE A 666 19.20 -9.98 -14.42
CA ILE A 666 19.07 -9.22 -15.67
C ILE A 666 19.70 -7.83 -15.52
N ALA A 667 19.36 -7.10 -14.44
CA ALA A 667 19.95 -5.79 -14.16
C ALA A 667 21.49 -5.85 -14.01
N ALA A 668 22.00 -6.90 -13.36
CA ALA A 668 23.45 -7.06 -13.15
C ALA A 668 24.24 -7.31 -14.45
N GLU A 669 23.60 -7.81 -15.51
CA GLU A 669 24.24 -7.97 -16.82
C GLU A 669 24.51 -6.59 -17.47
N ILE A 670 23.58 -5.64 -17.25
CA ILE A 670 23.65 -4.27 -17.76
C ILE A 670 24.57 -3.37 -16.90
N GLU A 671 24.73 -3.64 -15.60
CA GLU A 671 25.56 -2.81 -14.71
C GLU A 671 27.06 -2.78 -15.11
N GLY A 672 27.63 -1.60 -15.33
CA GLY A 672 29.06 -1.47 -15.66
C GLY A 672 29.39 -0.25 -16.52
N ASP A 673 30.67 0.14 -16.54
CA ASP A 673 31.23 1.19 -17.42
C ASP A 673 30.43 2.51 -17.54
N GLY A 674 29.74 2.89 -16.46
CA GLY A 674 28.98 4.14 -16.36
C GLY A 674 27.46 4.00 -16.51
N LEU A 675 26.97 2.77 -16.70
CA LEU A 675 25.56 2.38 -16.62
C LEU A 675 25.24 1.83 -15.22
N GLU A 676 24.13 2.28 -14.65
CA GLU A 676 23.51 1.74 -13.43
C GLU A 676 22.16 1.12 -13.81
N ALA A 677 21.88 -0.10 -13.38
CA ALA A 677 20.64 -0.79 -13.71
C ALA A 677 19.96 -1.31 -12.45
N ALA A 678 18.64 -1.19 -12.39
CA ALA A 678 17.83 -1.64 -11.26
C ALA A 678 16.56 -2.33 -11.74
N ALA A 679 16.29 -3.51 -11.19
CA ALA A 679 15.02 -4.20 -11.39
C ALA A 679 13.96 -3.68 -10.39
N THR A 680 12.76 -3.44 -10.91
CA THR A 680 11.56 -2.99 -10.19
C THR A 680 10.31 -3.60 -10.84
N GLY A 681 9.12 -3.25 -10.34
CA GLY A 681 7.84 -3.82 -10.76
C GLY A 681 7.06 -4.38 -9.58
N GLN A 682 5.79 -4.72 -9.80
CA GLN A 682 4.90 -5.22 -8.73
C GLN A 682 5.48 -6.44 -8.00
N PRO A 683 6.00 -7.49 -8.68
CA PRO A 683 6.54 -8.67 -8.00
C PRO A 683 7.71 -8.37 -7.05
N ILE A 684 8.59 -7.43 -7.44
CA ILE A 684 9.74 -7.02 -6.61
C ILE A 684 9.28 -6.17 -5.42
N VAL A 685 8.29 -5.31 -5.62
CA VAL A 685 7.69 -4.53 -4.53
C VAL A 685 6.98 -5.46 -3.55
N PHE A 686 6.24 -6.46 -4.02
CA PHE A 686 5.58 -7.45 -3.17
C PHE A 686 6.59 -8.29 -2.38
N ASP A 687 7.67 -8.79 -3.00
CA ASP A 687 8.76 -9.49 -2.29
C ASP A 687 9.33 -8.62 -1.15
N ALA A 688 9.63 -7.34 -1.45
CA ALA A 688 10.15 -6.41 -0.46
C ALA A 688 9.14 -6.12 0.67
N VAL A 689 7.86 -5.97 0.34
CA VAL A 689 6.78 -5.78 1.32
C VAL A 689 6.62 -7.03 2.18
N GLU A 690 6.61 -8.23 1.61
CA GLU A 690 6.53 -9.49 2.34
C GLU A 690 7.68 -9.61 3.36
N ASP A 691 8.92 -9.34 2.92
CA ASP A 691 10.11 -9.38 3.77
C ASP A 691 10.03 -8.38 4.94
N ASP A 692 9.67 -7.12 4.65
CA ASP A 692 9.53 -6.06 5.66
C ASP A 692 8.43 -6.39 6.66
N VAL A 693 7.31 -6.93 6.17
CA VAL A 693 6.16 -7.32 6.97
C VAL A 693 6.48 -8.52 7.85
N PHE A 694 7.13 -9.54 7.31
CA PHE A 694 7.60 -10.69 8.05
C PHE A 694 8.54 -10.23 9.17
N GLN A 695 9.54 -9.41 8.86
CA GLN A 695 10.44 -8.84 9.86
C GLN A 695 9.66 -8.08 10.94
N ALA A 696 8.70 -7.23 10.55
CA ALA A 696 7.89 -6.46 11.48
C ALA A 696 7.04 -7.33 12.41
N VAL A 697 6.45 -8.41 11.90
CA VAL A 697 5.72 -9.41 12.69
C VAL A 697 6.66 -10.05 13.72
N PHE A 698 7.86 -10.48 13.31
CA PHE A 698 8.84 -11.05 14.24
C PHE A 698 9.31 -10.04 15.30
N GLU A 699 9.53 -8.79 14.91
CA GLU A 699 9.87 -7.71 15.84
C GLU A 699 8.74 -7.46 16.84
N SER A 700 7.48 -7.37 16.38
CA SER A 700 6.31 -7.21 17.25
C SER A 700 6.19 -8.35 18.26
N LEU A 701 6.42 -9.59 17.82
CA LEU A 701 6.44 -10.78 18.67
C LEU A 701 7.54 -10.66 19.74
N LEU A 702 8.76 -10.31 19.36
CA LEU A 702 9.88 -10.14 20.30
C LEU A 702 9.63 -9.00 21.29
N VAL A 703 9.11 -7.88 20.83
CA VAL A 703 8.74 -6.72 21.67
C VAL A 703 7.65 -7.10 22.66
N SER A 704 6.62 -7.84 22.22
CA SER A 704 5.57 -8.39 23.09
C SER A 704 6.15 -9.32 24.17
N ILE A 705 6.97 -10.30 23.79
CA ILE A 705 7.65 -11.22 24.74
C ILE A 705 8.48 -10.42 25.74
N ALA A 706 9.34 -9.53 25.26
CA ALA A 706 10.25 -8.75 26.09
C ALA A 706 9.50 -7.81 27.04
N GLY A 707 8.47 -7.12 26.55
CA GLY A 707 7.62 -6.22 27.32
C GLY A 707 6.87 -6.94 28.43
N VAL A 708 6.17 -8.03 28.09
CA VAL A 708 5.45 -8.86 29.08
C VAL A 708 6.42 -9.51 30.06
N PHE A 709 7.57 -10.03 29.59
CA PHE A 709 8.62 -10.59 30.44
C PHE A 709 9.13 -9.58 31.48
N LEU A 710 9.47 -8.37 31.03
CA LEU A 710 9.96 -7.29 31.89
C LEU A 710 8.92 -6.93 32.95
N VAL A 711 7.67 -6.71 32.54
CA VAL A 711 6.57 -6.36 33.45
C VAL A 711 6.35 -7.45 34.48
N LEU A 712 6.29 -8.72 34.08
CA LEU A 712 6.10 -9.82 35.01
C LEU A 712 7.28 -9.99 35.96
N MET A 713 8.52 -9.87 35.48
CA MET A 713 9.69 -9.91 36.37
C MET A 713 9.64 -8.82 37.43
N ILE A 714 9.33 -7.57 37.04
CA ILE A 714 9.22 -6.44 37.97
C ILE A 714 8.06 -6.67 38.94
N ALA A 715 6.88 -7.06 38.43
CA ALA A 715 5.68 -7.31 39.21
C ALA A 715 5.90 -8.37 40.29
N TYR A 716 6.41 -9.55 39.93
CA TYR A 716 6.68 -10.63 40.87
C TYR A 716 7.86 -10.32 41.81
N ARG A 717 8.87 -9.56 41.34
CA ARG A 717 9.97 -9.08 42.19
C ARG A 717 9.47 -8.13 43.28
N VAL A 718 8.60 -7.20 42.95
CA VAL A 718 8.02 -6.24 43.91
C VAL A 718 7.08 -6.96 44.88
N ARG A 719 6.25 -7.88 44.37
CA ARG A 719 5.19 -8.51 45.16
C ARG A 719 5.64 -9.66 46.06
N TYR A 720 6.57 -10.49 45.60
CA TYR A 720 7.04 -11.70 46.28
C TYR A 720 8.56 -11.78 46.44
N GLY A 721 9.30 -10.77 45.97
CA GLY A 721 10.75 -10.75 46.09
C GLY A 721 11.50 -11.57 45.03
N SER A 722 10.81 -12.26 44.12
CA SER A 722 11.44 -13.13 43.11
C SER A 722 11.10 -12.71 41.68
N ALA A 723 12.11 -12.28 40.93
CA ALA A 723 11.96 -11.96 39.51
C ALA A 723 11.83 -13.22 38.63
N THR A 724 12.46 -14.33 39.02
CA THR A 724 12.46 -15.58 38.24
C THR A 724 11.07 -16.21 38.15
N LEU A 725 10.16 -15.87 39.07
CA LEU A 725 8.76 -16.29 39.02
C LEU A 725 8.03 -15.69 37.80
N GLY A 726 8.43 -14.50 37.34
CA GLY A 726 7.93 -13.91 36.10
C GLY A 726 8.30 -14.75 34.88
N ALA A 727 9.56 -15.18 34.78
CA ALA A 727 10.04 -16.06 33.71
C ALA A 727 9.29 -17.41 33.69
N ILE A 728 9.06 -18.01 34.87
CA ILE A 728 8.32 -19.27 35.00
C ILE A 728 6.85 -19.11 34.59
N THR A 729 6.25 -17.96 34.88
CA THR A 729 4.87 -17.66 34.50
C THR A 729 4.74 -17.45 32.99
N LEU A 730 5.74 -16.86 32.34
CA LEU A 730 5.74 -16.64 30.90
C LEU A 730 6.08 -17.90 30.08
N ALA A 731 6.91 -18.81 30.62
CA ALA A 731 7.42 -19.94 29.85
C ALA A 731 6.35 -20.78 29.12
N PRO A 732 5.21 -21.19 29.73
CA PRO A 732 4.20 -21.96 29.02
C PRO A 732 3.55 -21.21 27.85
N ILE A 733 3.44 -19.87 27.92
CA ILE A 733 2.83 -19.12 26.82
C ILE A 733 3.77 -19.00 25.63
N VAL A 734 5.07 -18.81 25.86
CA VAL A 734 6.09 -18.83 24.79
C VAL A 734 6.11 -20.18 24.07
N LEU A 735 5.98 -21.29 24.82
CA LEU A 735 5.87 -22.61 24.22
C LEU A 735 4.58 -22.80 23.40
N SER A 736 3.49 -22.14 23.82
CA SER A 736 2.22 -22.20 23.11
C SER A 736 2.28 -21.48 21.77
N VAL A 737 3.04 -20.39 21.66
CA VAL A 737 3.32 -19.71 20.37
C VAL A 737 3.92 -20.69 19.36
N THR A 738 4.94 -21.46 19.77
CA THR A 738 5.53 -22.50 18.92
C THR A 738 4.54 -23.59 18.54
N TRP A 739 3.62 -23.95 19.45
CA TRP A 739 2.58 -24.94 19.13
C TRP A 739 1.55 -24.39 18.15
N ILE A 740 1.24 -23.10 18.19
CA ILE A 740 0.34 -22.44 17.23
C ILE A 740 0.97 -22.47 15.85
N LEU A 741 2.20 -21.99 15.71
CA LEU A 741 2.93 -22.02 14.43
C LEU A 741 3.02 -23.44 13.85
N GLY A 742 3.34 -24.42 14.68
CA GLY A 742 3.34 -25.82 14.24
C GLY A 742 1.95 -26.40 13.93
N THR A 743 0.87 -25.83 14.49
CA THR A 743 -0.51 -26.24 14.18
C THR A 743 -0.99 -25.58 12.89
N MET A 744 -0.57 -24.36 12.59
CA MET A 744 -0.89 -23.68 11.33
C MET A 744 -0.40 -24.51 10.13
N HIS A 745 0.84 -25.00 10.16
CA HIS A 745 1.34 -25.97 9.17
C HIS A 745 0.47 -27.25 9.07
N LEU A 746 -0.03 -27.78 10.20
CA LEU A 746 -0.89 -28.98 10.19
C LEU A 746 -2.30 -28.72 9.64
N LEU A 747 -2.75 -27.46 9.67
CA LEU A 747 -4.04 -27.03 9.17
C LEU A 747 -3.96 -26.38 7.79
N SER A 748 -2.76 -26.28 7.20
CA SER A 748 -2.51 -25.55 5.95
C SER A 748 -3.00 -24.10 6.02
N ILE A 749 -2.74 -23.43 7.16
CA ILE A 749 -2.99 -22.00 7.31
C ILE A 749 -1.65 -21.28 7.05
N PRO A 750 -1.56 -20.41 6.03
CA PRO A 750 -0.34 -19.68 5.70
C PRO A 750 0.06 -18.71 6.82
N PHE A 751 1.34 -18.35 6.86
CA PHE A 751 1.88 -17.33 7.75
C PHE A 751 1.99 -16.00 7.00
N ASN A 752 0.85 -15.33 6.86
CA ASN A 752 0.75 -13.98 6.32
C ASN A 752 0.86 -12.90 7.43
N VAL A 753 0.72 -11.65 7.00
CA VAL A 753 0.71 -10.46 7.87
C VAL A 753 -0.24 -10.62 9.06
N VAL A 754 -1.48 -11.02 8.81
CA VAL A 754 -2.54 -10.99 9.81
C VAL A 754 -2.37 -12.12 10.80
N THR A 755 -2.15 -13.35 10.32
CA THR A 755 -1.87 -14.50 11.18
C THR A 755 -0.59 -14.30 12.00
N GLY A 756 0.39 -13.61 11.41
CA GLY A 756 1.60 -13.13 12.05
C GLY A 756 1.31 -12.26 13.27
N THR A 757 0.49 -11.22 13.13
CA THR A 757 0.12 -10.34 14.27
C THR A 757 -0.52 -11.14 15.41
N ILE A 758 -1.30 -12.19 15.14
CA ILE A 758 -1.95 -13.01 16.18
C ILE A 758 -0.92 -13.70 17.09
N THR A 759 0.24 -14.06 16.55
CA THR A 759 1.30 -14.67 17.35
C THR A 759 1.85 -13.70 18.40
N SER A 760 1.92 -12.39 18.12
CA SER A 760 2.31 -11.35 19.09
C SER A 760 1.21 -11.15 20.15
N LEU A 761 -0.07 -11.16 19.72
CA LEU A 761 -1.26 -11.02 20.58
C LEU A 761 -1.43 -12.19 21.54
N THR A 762 -1.04 -13.38 21.10
CA THR A 762 -1.09 -14.62 21.88
C THR A 762 -0.42 -14.48 23.23
N ILE A 763 0.68 -13.72 23.30
CA ILE A 763 1.40 -13.49 24.55
C ILE A 763 0.56 -12.64 25.50
N GLY A 764 -0.03 -11.55 25.00
CA GLY A 764 -0.84 -10.63 25.79
C GLY A 764 -2.11 -11.29 26.33
N LEU A 765 -2.86 -12.01 25.48
CA LEU A 765 -4.10 -12.67 25.87
C LEU A 765 -3.86 -13.97 26.65
N GLY A 766 -2.88 -14.77 26.25
CA GLY A 766 -2.67 -16.10 26.80
C GLY A 766 -1.91 -16.12 28.14
N VAL A 767 -1.08 -15.11 28.43
CA VAL A 767 -0.34 -15.06 29.71
C VAL A 767 -1.28 -14.90 30.92
N ALA A 768 -2.49 -14.39 30.71
CA ALA A 768 -3.47 -14.15 31.76
C ALA A 768 -3.81 -15.41 32.59
N TYR A 769 -3.97 -16.55 31.91
CA TYR A 769 -4.23 -17.84 32.54
C TYR A 769 -3.08 -18.26 33.47
N ASN A 770 -1.84 -18.03 33.04
CA ASN A 770 -0.66 -18.32 33.84
C ASN A 770 -0.54 -17.37 35.03
N ILE A 771 -0.81 -16.07 34.86
CA ILE A 771 -0.82 -15.08 35.94
C ILE A 771 -1.80 -15.49 37.03
N HIS A 772 -3.05 -15.80 36.67
CA HIS A 772 -4.08 -16.22 37.62
C HIS A 772 -3.71 -17.51 38.37
N MET A 773 -3.11 -18.49 37.67
CA MET A 773 -2.69 -19.73 38.29
C MET A 773 -1.49 -19.54 39.23
N THR A 774 -0.47 -18.78 38.81
CA THR A 774 0.70 -18.46 39.64
C THR A 774 0.32 -17.65 40.88
N GLU A 775 -0.49 -16.60 40.74
CA GLU A 775 -1.01 -15.82 41.87
C GLU A 775 -1.74 -16.70 42.88
N ARG A 776 -2.61 -17.59 42.38
CA ARG A 776 -3.33 -18.52 43.24
C ARG A 776 -2.38 -19.44 43.99
N PHE A 777 -1.39 -20.00 43.29
CA PHE A 777 -0.36 -20.85 43.87
C PHE A 777 0.41 -20.13 44.97
N MET A 778 0.86 -18.90 44.76
CA MET A 778 1.59 -18.13 45.76
C MET A 778 0.74 -17.82 47.00
N ILE A 779 -0.55 -17.49 46.81
CA ILE A 779 -1.49 -17.26 47.91
C ILE A 779 -1.72 -18.53 48.74
N GLU A 780 -1.98 -19.66 48.09
CA GLU A 780 -2.21 -20.93 48.80
C GLU A 780 -0.91 -21.45 49.42
N ARG A 781 0.24 -21.29 48.76
CA ARG A 781 1.54 -21.66 49.33
C ARG A 781 1.84 -20.92 50.63
N GLY A 782 1.47 -19.65 50.75
CA GLY A 782 1.61 -18.87 51.99
C GLY A 782 0.67 -19.28 53.12
N ARG A 783 -0.37 -20.08 52.84
CA ARG A 783 -1.37 -20.54 53.84
C ARG A 783 -1.18 -21.99 54.25
N GLU A 784 -0.56 -22.78 53.38
CA GLU A 784 -0.60 -24.23 53.42
C GLU A 784 0.78 -24.81 53.77
N GLU A 785 0.83 -25.88 54.56
CA GLU A 785 2.13 -26.45 54.99
C GLU A 785 2.82 -27.25 53.87
N SER A 786 2.04 -27.91 52.99
CA SER A 786 2.56 -28.77 51.94
C SER A 786 2.44 -28.15 50.54
N LEU A 787 3.49 -28.33 49.73
CA LEU A 787 3.51 -27.91 48.32
C LEU A 787 2.38 -28.55 47.50
N GLN A 788 2.07 -29.82 47.80
CA GLN A 788 1.06 -30.62 47.10
C GLN A 788 -0.35 -30.08 47.36
N ASP A 789 -0.65 -29.72 48.61
CA ASP A 789 -1.95 -29.16 48.98
C ASP A 789 -2.16 -27.77 48.38
N ALA A 790 -1.10 -26.94 48.34
CA ALA A 790 -1.12 -25.64 47.69
C ALA A 790 -1.41 -25.76 46.17
N LEU A 791 -0.72 -26.69 45.48
CA LEU A 791 -0.97 -26.95 44.05
C LEU A 791 -2.36 -27.51 43.81
N HIS A 792 -2.80 -28.48 44.62
CA HIS A 792 -4.11 -29.10 44.47
C HIS A 792 -5.23 -28.05 44.58
N ARG A 793 -5.18 -27.17 45.59
CA ARG A 793 -6.18 -26.11 45.74
C ARG A 793 -6.10 -25.03 44.66
N SER A 794 -4.92 -24.78 44.12
CA SER A 794 -4.76 -23.79 43.05
C SER A 794 -5.38 -24.30 41.75
N VAL A 795 -5.01 -25.51 41.34
CA VAL A 795 -5.50 -26.14 40.10
C VAL A 795 -6.98 -26.47 40.19
N THR A 796 -7.46 -27.03 41.31
CA THR A 796 -8.89 -27.39 41.44
C THR A 796 -9.79 -26.22 41.81
N GLY A 797 -9.24 -25.18 42.44
CA GLY A 797 -9.97 -23.98 42.82
C GLY A 797 -10.10 -22.97 41.69
N THR A 798 -8.96 -22.53 41.13
CA THR A 798 -8.93 -21.51 40.07
C THR A 798 -9.05 -22.12 38.68
N GLY A 799 -8.50 -23.32 38.43
CA GLY A 799 -8.55 -23.94 37.10
C GLY A 799 -9.97 -24.20 36.57
N GLY A 800 -10.95 -24.40 37.45
CA GLY A 800 -12.36 -24.54 37.04
C GLY A 800 -12.99 -23.23 36.57
N ALA A 801 -12.59 -22.09 37.17
CA ALA A 801 -12.99 -20.77 36.71
C ALA A 801 -12.28 -20.41 35.40
N LEU A 802 -10.97 -20.71 35.31
CA LEU A 802 -10.20 -20.50 34.09
C LEU A 802 -10.70 -21.34 32.91
N PHE A 803 -11.18 -22.57 33.14
CA PHE A 803 -11.80 -23.36 32.06
C PHE A 803 -13.06 -22.70 31.52
N GLY A 804 -13.90 -22.16 32.41
CA GLY A 804 -15.09 -21.41 32.02
C GLY A 804 -14.73 -20.17 31.20
N SER A 805 -13.75 -19.40 31.70
CA SER A 805 -13.20 -18.23 31.03
C SER A 805 -12.63 -18.56 29.64
N ALA A 806 -11.68 -19.50 29.56
CA ALA A 806 -11.07 -19.93 28.31
C ALA A 806 -12.12 -20.43 27.30
N GLY A 807 -13.11 -21.20 27.75
CA GLY A 807 -14.20 -21.66 26.90
C GLY A 807 -15.08 -20.51 26.38
N THR A 808 -15.38 -19.52 27.22
CA THR A 808 -16.19 -18.36 26.79
C THR A 808 -15.43 -17.44 25.86
N THR A 809 -14.13 -17.25 26.07
CA THR A 809 -13.30 -16.40 25.21
C THR A 809 -13.01 -17.10 23.88
N ALA A 810 -12.62 -18.38 23.88
CA ALA A 810 -12.37 -19.14 22.66
C ALA A 810 -13.62 -19.26 21.78
N LEU A 811 -14.80 -19.52 22.38
CA LEU A 811 -16.06 -19.54 21.63
C LEU A 811 -16.52 -18.14 21.22
N GLY A 812 -16.18 -17.10 21.99
CA GLY A 812 -16.47 -15.71 21.64
C GLY A 812 -15.72 -15.30 20.38
N PHE A 813 -14.40 -15.51 20.34
CA PHE A 813 -13.60 -15.33 19.14
C PHE A 813 -14.00 -16.28 18.02
N GLY A 814 -14.36 -17.52 18.34
CA GLY A 814 -14.86 -18.48 17.36
C GLY A 814 -16.15 -18.06 16.65
N MET A 815 -16.85 -17.00 17.10
CA MET A 815 -17.95 -16.41 16.34
C MET A 815 -17.47 -15.66 15.08
N LEU A 816 -16.20 -15.28 15.00
CA LEU A 816 -15.60 -14.67 13.80
C LEU A 816 -15.39 -15.68 12.65
N VAL A 817 -15.50 -17.00 12.91
CA VAL A 817 -15.53 -18.02 11.83
C VAL A 817 -16.72 -17.84 10.89
N PHE A 818 -17.74 -17.07 11.31
CA PHE A 818 -18.88 -16.72 10.46
C PHE A 818 -18.70 -15.37 9.75
N ALA A 819 -17.53 -14.74 9.84
CA ALA A 819 -17.19 -13.63 8.97
C ALA A 819 -17.03 -14.15 7.54
N ILE A 820 -17.25 -13.28 6.56
CA ILE A 820 -17.12 -13.63 5.15
C ILE A 820 -15.64 -13.53 4.72
N LEU A 821 -14.92 -12.58 5.32
CA LEU A 821 -13.51 -12.37 5.06
C LEU A 821 -12.65 -13.53 5.61
N THR A 822 -11.88 -14.17 4.73
CA THR A 822 -10.99 -15.30 5.03
C THR A 822 -9.99 -14.97 6.13
N VAL A 823 -9.42 -13.76 6.10
CA VAL A 823 -8.56 -13.22 7.15
C VAL A 823 -9.21 -13.28 8.55
N LEU A 824 -10.51 -12.99 8.67
CA LEU A 824 -11.22 -13.02 9.95
C LEU A 824 -11.54 -14.44 10.42
N GLU A 825 -11.80 -15.37 9.50
CA GLU A 825 -11.95 -16.79 9.82
C GLU A 825 -10.65 -17.37 10.39
N GLN A 826 -9.54 -17.20 9.67
CA GLN A 826 -8.22 -17.66 10.11
C GLN A 826 -7.89 -17.04 11.48
N PHE A 827 -8.19 -15.75 11.63
CA PHE A 827 -8.03 -15.03 12.90
C PHE A 827 -8.81 -15.67 14.06
N ALA A 828 -10.06 -16.05 13.82
CA ALA A 828 -10.92 -16.71 14.79
C ALA A 828 -10.35 -18.06 15.26
N ILE A 829 -9.91 -18.89 14.31
CA ILE A 829 -9.39 -20.23 14.56
C ILE A 829 -8.10 -20.16 15.37
N ILE A 830 -7.16 -19.31 14.94
CA ILE A 830 -5.85 -19.18 15.60
C ILE A 830 -6.03 -18.67 17.02
N ILE A 831 -6.86 -17.64 17.27
CA ILE A 831 -7.08 -17.14 18.64
C ILE A 831 -7.80 -18.17 19.52
N ALA A 832 -8.76 -18.91 18.98
CA ALA A 832 -9.42 -19.98 19.74
C ALA A 832 -8.42 -21.07 20.16
N LEU A 833 -7.52 -21.48 19.26
CA LEU A 833 -6.42 -22.41 19.54
C LEU A 833 -5.44 -21.83 20.56
N THR A 834 -5.07 -20.56 20.40
CA THR A 834 -4.23 -19.83 21.35
C THR A 834 -4.79 -19.89 22.76
N ILE A 835 -6.06 -19.57 22.94
CA ILE A 835 -6.72 -19.59 24.25
C ILE A 835 -6.75 -21.02 24.81
N ALA A 836 -7.02 -22.01 23.96
CA ALA A 836 -7.01 -23.42 24.36
C ALA A 836 -5.61 -23.85 24.83
N TYR A 837 -4.55 -23.53 24.07
CA TYR A 837 -3.17 -23.86 24.41
C TYR A 837 -2.69 -23.11 25.65
N ALA A 838 -3.02 -21.82 25.80
CA ALA A 838 -2.71 -21.05 26.99
C ALA A 838 -3.37 -21.65 28.25
N PHE A 839 -4.64 -22.04 28.15
CA PHE A 839 -5.34 -22.73 29.23
C PHE A 839 -4.68 -24.08 29.56
N LEU A 840 -4.41 -24.92 28.55
CA LEU A 840 -3.75 -26.22 28.73
C LEU A 840 -2.35 -26.06 29.33
N GLY A 841 -1.58 -25.09 28.87
CA GLY A 841 -0.28 -24.70 29.42
C GLY A 841 -0.38 -24.33 30.90
N SER A 842 -1.37 -23.51 31.27
CA SER A 842 -1.57 -23.08 32.67
C SER A 842 -1.94 -24.22 33.63
N VAL A 843 -2.66 -25.25 33.15
CA VAL A 843 -3.17 -26.35 33.99
C VAL A 843 -2.25 -27.56 34.00
N PHE A 844 -1.58 -27.87 32.89
CA PHE A 844 -0.79 -29.09 32.73
C PHE A 844 0.72 -28.85 32.76
N VAL A 845 1.20 -27.71 32.26
CA VAL A 845 2.63 -27.42 32.14
C VAL A 845 3.13 -26.57 33.31
N LEU A 846 2.47 -25.43 33.56
CA LEU A 846 2.85 -24.47 34.59
C LEU A 846 3.02 -25.09 36.00
N PRO A 847 2.14 -25.99 36.49
CA PRO A 847 2.33 -26.60 37.80
C PRO A 847 3.65 -27.37 37.92
N SER A 848 4.09 -28.03 36.85
CA SER A 848 5.37 -28.74 36.83
C SER A 848 6.55 -27.76 36.88
N PHE A 849 6.46 -26.64 36.17
CA PHE A 849 7.47 -25.58 36.24
C PHE A 849 7.52 -24.94 37.63
N LEU A 850 6.38 -24.66 38.27
CA LEU A 850 6.30 -24.14 39.64
C LEU A 850 6.89 -25.12 40.66
N VAL A 851 6.62 -26.43 40.53
CA VAL A 851 7.22 -27.47 41.39
C VAL A 851 8.75 -27.48 41.25
N LEU A 852 9.26 -27.44 40.02
CA LEU A 852 10.70 -27.46 39.76
C LEU A 852 11.37 -26.17 40.26
N TRP A 853 10.76 -25.02 40.01
CA TRP A 853 11.21 -23.73 40.51
C TRP A 853 11.29 -23.71 42.04
N HIS A 854 10.21 -24.10 42.73
CA HIS A 854 10.19 -24.17 44.21
C HIS A 854 11.25 -25.16 44.74
N ARG A 855 11.51 -26.28 44.05
CA ARG A 855 12.52 -27.27 44.49
C ARG A 855 13.97 -26.76 44.38
N HIS A 856 14.27 -25.85 43.44
CA HIS A 856 15.64 -25.42 43.13
C HIS A 856 15.95 -23.99 43.59
N VAL A 857 15.01 -23.05 43.48
CA VAL A 857 15.24 -21.62 43.76
C VAL A 857 14.96 -21.28 45.22
N GLU A 858 13.82 -21.72 45.77
CA GLU A 858 13.41 -21.41 47.15
C GLU A 858 14.24 -22.16 48.23
N ARG A 859 14.98 -23.21 47.83
CA ARG A 859 15.99 -23.84 48.70
C ARG A 859 17.24 -22.98 48.91
N THR A 860 17.46 -21.99 48.05
CA THR A 860 18.71 -21.22 48.00
C THR A 860 18.51 -19.81 48.55
N ASP A 861 17.31 -19.22 48.37
CA ASP A 861 16.93 -17.91 48.91
C ASP A 861 15.52 -17.96 49.51
N ALA A 862 15.37 -17.63 50.80
CA ALA A 862 14.15 -17.14 51.50
C ALA A 862 13.72 -17.81 52.84
N PHE A 863 14.34 -18.91 53.31
CA PHE A 863 14.18 -19.37 54.70
C PHE A 863 15.49 -19.86 55.34
N GLY A 864 16.54 -19.05 55.18
CA GLY A 864 17.69 -19.11 56.08
C GLY A 864 17.28 -18.67 57.49
N GLY A 865 16.82 -19.62 58.30
CA GLY A 865 16.79 -19.55 59.77
C GLY A 865 15.82 -18.54 60.39
N SER A 866 14.58 -18.95 60.63
CA SER A 866 13.90 -18.67 61.90
C SER A 866 12.73 -19.62 62.11
N GLU A 867 12.72 -20.28 63.26
CA GLU A 867 11.63 -21.10 63.79
C GLU A 867 10.30 -20.33 63.81
N PRO A 868 9.16 -21.03 63.79
CA PRO A 868 7.85 -20.39 63.83
C PRO A 868 7.68 -19.70 65.19
N THR A 869 7.76 -18.37 65.21
CA THR A 869 7.38 -17.60 66.38
C THR A 869 5.87 -17.47 66.39
N GLU A 870 5.26 -18.17 67.35
CA GLU A 870 3.88 -17.92 67.74
C GLU A 870 3.69 -16.43 68.10
N ARG A 871 2.51 -15.90 67.71
CA ARG A 871 1.61 -14.94 68.41
C ARG A 871 1.43 -13.56 67.76
N PRO A 872 0.26 -12.91 67.99
CA PRO A 872 -1.10 -13.42 68.21
C PRO A 872 -2.09 -13.06 67.10
#